data_AF-A0A496PY43-F1
#
_entry.id   AF-A0A496PY43-F1
#
_cell.length_a   1.000
_cell.length_b   1.000
_cell.length_c   1.000
_cell.angle_alpha   90.00
_cell.angle_beta   90.00
_cell.angle_gamma   90.00
#
_symmetry.space_group_name_H-M   'P 1'
#
loop_
_entity.id
_entity.type
_entity.pdbx_description
1 polymer ?
#
loop_
_entity_poly.entity_id
_entity_poly.type
_entity_poly.pdbx_seq_one_letter_code
_entity_poly.pdbx_strand_id
1 'polypeptide(L)'
;MKGARHRMVTWKRLMCSGKRVALIGLVVSAVTGAGAATFDPPVLGGPEVVKLDWNTRRIVPTDLNQDGLLDLAVINNDRARIEMLLQRPAGDSGKSTRRRVTTNRWEPVLENSRFDKQPLTVGITVYDLAAGDLNGDGRTDLAYTGAPDSVTIRYQSEDGDWEDRNVLDIGAPSSYITCLLVEDLDGDERDDLILIMKKDLVVLRQDSEGDLAAPERYAFSEEDNHSLRLVDMDLDGHKDVIYVAADSRNSLRVRFQRMEGRLGPENPFRIENSRTSLEPVDRGAGVIPGLAYIQSRTSMLGVATLKANGHSSGGVDALKPLVYSTRAGAKTAPGYAFGDINGDGRLDLALSDPDGAQILCYFQDEGGELGEAHSFPSLADGRSIAALDWIGSGQADLFVASPKERIVGMARFEAGGRVGYPKPLDFEGKPLVLAASAGSVEQAPLLAVAVEEDGKRLIRFLSRSGNSLATRDSVELEGLRTDPRAVRFFDADKDGRDDLGVFIPFEAMRILIQRDDGRFEDISAAPGYRSGLVDKLEPSALSIVHTNGNEHASILVAGSGYARSIEVDSSGSLQVIDQYNARESITEIAAAFAIDVTGDGRREIVLFDQRNRELQILRRNAQGVYIYSDSAPLGRINLVAAHQIDFNNDGHEDLFFLGKDRFWVVPMGRHSFQAETVFSYETDLKDIRYGDAAVGDLNNDGTTDLIAIDTQRSLIEVLTRVGMEVKSALHFRVFESDPNLKARGSQAGEPRETIVADLTGDGRNDLILLVHDRILIYPGE
;
A
#
# COMPACT_ATOMS: atom_id res chain seq x y z
N MET A 1 50.12 -53.64 25.56
CA MET A 1 49.21 -54.77 25.93
C MET A 1 48.01 -54.68 25.00
N LYS A 2 47.92 -55.57 24.01
CA LYS A 2 46.94 -56.69 23.95
C LYS A 2 45.52 -56.17 24.24
N GLY A 3 44.55 -56.17 23.33
CA GLY A 3 44.28 -56.91 22.10
C GLY A 3 42.75 -56.79 21.87
N ALA A 4 42.09 -57.35 20.88
CA ALA A 4 42.44 -58.03 19.64
C ALA A 4 41.10 -58.31 18.92
N ARG A 5 41.17 -58.49 17.59
CA ARG A 5 40.35 -59.41 16.76
C ARG A 5 38.90 -59.02 16.43
N HIS A 6 38.34 -59.35 15.27
CA HIS A 6 38.82 -59.73 13.92
C HIS A 6 37.59 -60.12 13.05
N ARG A 7 37.77 -60.04 11.72
CA ARG A 7 37.07 -60.69 10.58
C ARG A 7 36.05 -59.84 9.82
N MET A 8 36.23 -59.41 8.57
CA MET A 8 36.91 -59.91 7.34
C MET A 8 36.12 -60.99 6.59
N VAL A 9 35.66 -60.67 5.37
CA VAL A 9 35.60 -61.50 4.13
C VAL A 9 35.45 -60.52 2.94
N THR A 10 36.50 -60.05 2.25
CA THR A 10 37.36 -60.59 1.17
C THR A 10 36.79 -60.63 -0.26
N TRP A 11 37.57 -59.95 -1.12
CA TRP A 11 37.55 -59.81 -2.56
C TRP A 11 37.75 -61.13 -3.35
N LYS A 12 37.27 -61.15 -4.61
CA LYS A 12 37.76 -62.05 -5.67
C LYS A 12 38.45 -61.24 -6.78
N ARG A 13 39.71 -61.58 -7.05
CA ARG A 13 40.48 -61.24 -8.25
C ARG A 13 40.15 -62.23 -9.38
N LEU A 14 40.27 -61.81 -10.64
CA LEU A 14 40.88 -62.62 -11.68
C LEU A 14 41.61 -61.74 -12.72
N MET A 15 42.77 -62.24 -13.17
CA MET A 15 43.71 -61.66 -14.13
C MET A 15 43.20 -61.77 -15.58
N CYS A 16 43.58 -60.85 -16.49
CA CYS A 16 44.54 -61.14 -17.57
C CYS A 16 44.70 -59.99 -18.60
N SER A 17 45.97 -59.78 -18.97
CA SER A 17 46.58 -59.19 -20.18
C SER A 17 45.72 -58.55 -21.29
N GLY A 18 46.23 -57.43 -21.81
CA GLY A 18 46.10 -57.11 -23.24
C GLY A 18 46.04 -55.61 -23.55
N LYS A 19 47.15 -55.05 -24.05
CA LYS A 19 47.20 -53.71 -24.66
C LYS A 19 46.13 -53.58 -25.77
N ARG A 20 45.23 -52.60 -25.66
CA ARG A 20 44.63 -51.89 -26.81
C ARG A 20 44.31 -50.43 -26.44
N VAL A 21 44.62 -49.56 -27.38
CA VAL A 21 44.39 -48.11 -27.42
C VAL A 21 42.94 -47.79 -27.05
N ALA A 22 42.72 -46.94 -26.04
CA ALA A 22 41.42 -46.38 -25.72
C ALA A 22 41.25 -45.06 -26.47
N LEU A 23 40.32 -45.09 -27.42
CA LEU A 23 39.68 -43.95 -28.06
C LEU A 23 39.11 -43.04 -26.96
N ILE A 24 39.59 -41.80 -26.85
CA ILE A 24 38.90 -40.77 -26.05
C ILE A 24 37.64 -40.42 -26.84
N GLY A 25 36.52 -40.99 -26.42
CA GLY A 25 35.20 -40.56 -26.86
C GLY A 25 34.94 -39.17 -26.29
N LEU A 26 35.06 -38.17 -27.15
CA LEU A 26 34.63 -36.81 -26.90
C LEU A 26 33.10 -36.85 -26.81
N VAL A 27 32.56 -36.88 -25.59
CA VAL A 27 31.15 -36.53 -25.38
C VAL A 27 31.08 -35.04 -25.63
N VAL A 28 30.75 -34.66 -26.86
CA VAL A 28 30.21 -33.34 -27.17
C VAL A 28 28.88 -33.28 -26.42
N SER A 29 28.89 -32.72 -25.21
CA SER A 29 27.68 -32.10 -24.70
C SER A 29 27.34 -31.00 -25.70
N ALA A 30 26.27 -31.21 -26.46
CA ALA A 30 25.67 -30.17 -27.25
C ALA A 30 25.24 -29.07 -26.28
N VAL A 31 26.12 -28.08 -26.10
CA VAL A 31 25.66 -26.73 -25.81
C VAL A 31 24.84 -26.37 -27.04
N THR A 32 23.52 -26.53 -26.94
CA THR A 32 22.60 -25.80 -27.81
C THR A 32 23.02 -24.35 -27.66
N GLY A 33 23.59 -23.79 -28.72
CA GLY A 33 24.02 -22.41 -28.72
C GLY A 33 22.84 -21.56 -28.31
N ALA A 34 23.01 -20.73 -27.29
CA ALA A 34 22.24 -19.50 -27.22
C ALA A 34 22.46 -18.80 -28.55
N GLY A 35 21.45 -18.81 -29.42
CA GLY A 35 21.45 -17.96 -30.60
C GLY A 35 21.73 -16.53 -30.15
N ALA A 36 22.45 -15.76 -30.95
CA ALA A 36 22.52 -14.33 -30.71
C ALA A 36 21.09 -13.80 -30.72
N ALA A 37 20.66 -13.12 -29.65
CA ALA A 37 19.31 -12.56 -29.57
C ALA A 37 19.07 -11.65 -30.80
N THR A 38 18.00 -11.96 -31.54
CA THR A 38 17.61 -11.34 -32.80
C THR A 38 16.27 -10.65 -32.63
N PHE A 39 16.04 -9.57 -33.37
CA PHE A 39 14.72 -8.89 -33.41
C PHE A 39 13.78 -9.66 -34.36
N ASP A 40 13.55 -10.94 -34.08
CA ASP A 40 12.73 -11.76 -34.96
C ASP A 40 11.26 -11.38 -34.82
N PRO A 41 10.57 -11.02 -35.92
CA PRO A 41 9.18 -10.64 -35.85
C PRO A 41 8.29 -11.84 -35.56
N PRO A 42 7.21 -11.67 -34.79
CA PRO A 42 6.22 -12.73 -34.60
C PRO A 42 5.60 -13.10 -35.94
N VAL A 43 5.31 -14.39 -36.12
CA VAL A 43 4.56 -14.90 -37.27
C VAL A 43 3.15 -15.19 -36.80
N LEU A 44 2.18 -14.48 -37.37
CA LEU A 44 0.77 -14.59 -37.03
C LEU A 44 -0.05 -15.09 -38.22
N GLY A 45 -0.91 -16.07 -37.96
CA GLY A 45 -1.93 -16.52 -38.89
C GLY A 45 -3.03 -15.48 -39.13
N GLY A 46 -3.93 -15.79 -40.06
CA GLY A 46 -5.13 -14.96 -40.30
C GLY A 46 -6.11 -15.02 -39.12
N PRO A 47 -6.86 -13.95 -38.83
CA PRO A 47 -7.67 -13.91 -37.63
C PRO A 47 -8.86 -14.87 -37.68
N GLU A 48 -8.99 -15.70 -36.66
CA GLU A 48 -10.24 -16.35 -36.30
C GLU A 48 -11.17 -15.33 -35.64
N VAL A 49 -12.49 -15.43 -35.87
CA VAL A 49 -13.44 -14.41 -35.41
C VAL A 49 -14.60 -15.01 -34.62
N VAL A 50 -14.74 -14.56 -33.38
CA VAL A 50 -15.87 -14.91 -32.50
C VAL A 50 -16.80 -13.72 -32.38
N LYS A 51 -18.07 -13.87 -32.78
CA LYS A 51 -19.08 -12.81 -32.64
C LYS A 51 -19.66 -12.77 -31.23
N LEU A 52 -19.77 -11.56 -30.69
CA LEU A 52 -20.34 -11.18 -29.39
C LEU A 52 -21.33 -10.01 -29.58
N ASP A 53 -21.45 -9.13 -28.59
CA ASP A 53 -22.28 -7.91 -28.59
C ASP A 53 -21.39 -6.66 -28.36
N TRP A 54 -21.93 -5.45 -28.51
CA TRP A 54 -21.12 -4.22 -28.49
C TRP A 54 -20.62 -3.85 -27.10
N ASN A 55 -21.40 -4.08 -26.05
CA ASN A 55 -21.01 -3.74 -24.69
C ASN A 55 -20.33 -4.90 -23.95
N THR A 56 -19.48 -5.64 -24.67
CA THR A 56 -18.55 -6.58 -24.07
C THR A 56 -17.26 -5.91 -23.62
N ARG A 57 -16.69 -6.38 -22.52
CA ARG A 57 -15.38 -5.95 -21.99
C ARG A 57 -14.75 -7.09 -21.20
N ARG A 58 -13.47 -6.96 -20.86
CA ARG A 58 -12.72 -7.87 -19.99
C ARG A 58 -12.78 -9.32 -20.45
N ILE A 59 -11.74 -9.76 -21.13
CA ILE A 59 -11.50 -11.16 -21.46
C ILE A 59 -10.61 -11.75 -20.37
N VAL A 60 -11.02 -12.89 -19.81
CA VAL A 60 -10.24 -13.67 -18.85
C VAL A 60 -9.95 -15.04 -19.48
N PRO A 61 -8.71 -15.27 -19.97
CA PRO A 61 -8.28 -16.60 -20.39
C PRO A 61 -8.04 -17.49 -19.19
N THR A 62 -8.71 -18.63 -19.12
CA THR A 62 -8.56 -19.61 -18.03
C THR A 62 -9.17 -20.94 -18.44
N ASP A 63 -8.74 -22.06 -17.86
CA ASP A 63 -9.32 -23.38 -18.12
C ASP A 63 -10.59 -23.56 -17.26
N LEU A 64 -11.76 -23.19 -17.80
CA LEU A 64 -13.01 -23.21 -17.05
C LEU A 64 -13.58 -24.62 -16.87
N ASN A 65 -13.14 -25.61 -17.64
CA ASN A 65 -13.70 -26.96 -17.62
C ASN A 65 -12.68 -28.05 -17.24
N GLN A 66 -11.46 -27.65 -16.88
CA GLN A 66 -10.33 -28.50 -16.51
C GLN A 66 -9.90 -29.48 -17.62
N ASP A 67 -10.03 -29.09 -18.89
CA ASP A 67 -9.62 -29.93 -20.03
C ASP A 67 -8.16 -29.69 -20.49
N GLY A 68 -7.48 -28.73 -19.86
CA GLY A 68 -6.10 -28.36 -20.14
C GLY A 68 -5.94 -27.36 -21.29
N LEU A 69 -7.02 -26.87 -21.87
CA LEU A 69 -7.03 -25.81 -22.88
C LEU A 69 -7.54 -24.50 -22.26
N LEU A 70 -7.01 -23.37 -22.72
CA LEU A 70 -7.53 -22.07 -22.29
C LEU A 70 -8.91 -21.81 -22.90
N ASP A 71 -9.90 -21.58 -22.04
CA ASP A 71 -11.20 -21.01 -22.38
C ASP A 71 -11.16 -19.49 -22.22
N LEU A 72 -12.28 -18.82 -22.54
CA LEU A 72 -12.44 -17.39 -22.27
C LEU A 72 -13.73 -17.11 -21.49
N ALA A 73 -13.63 -16.41 -20.37
CA ALA A 73 -14.76 -15.75 -19.72
C ALA A 73 -14.79 -14.26 -20.12
N VAL A 74 -15.96 -13.77 -20.56
CA VAL A 74 -16.10 -12.40 -21.10
C VAL A 74 -17.31 -11.70 -20.52
N ILE A 75 -17.17 -10.46 -20.05
CA ILE A 75 -18.32 -9.67 -19.61
C ILE A 75 -19.15 -9.26 -20.82
N ASN A 76 -20.47 -9.47 -20.78
CA ASN A 76 -21.44 -8.94 -21.75
C ASN A 76 -22.56 -8.16 -21.05
N ASN A 77 -22.37 -6.84 -20.99
CA ASN A 77 -23.31 -5.94 -20.32
C ASN A 77 -24.55 -5.60 -21.17
N ASP A 78 -24.54 -5.84 -22.49
CA ASP A 78 -25.75 -5.71 -23.32
C ASP A 78 -26.80 -6.78 -22.96
N ARG A 79 -26.32 -7.90 -22.40
CA ARG A 79 -27.14 -9.05 -22.01
C ARG A 79 -27.17 -9.30 -20.50
N ALA A 80 -26.46 -8.49 -19.71
CA ALA A 80 -26.27 -8.66 -18.26
C ALA A 80 -25.81 -10.09 -17.87
N ARG A 81 -24.80 -10.60 -18.58
CA ARG A 81 -24.27 -11.96 -18.42
C ARG A 81 -22.76 -12.01 -18.60
N ILE A 82 -22.15 -13.09 -18.12
CA ILE A 82 -20.80 -13.51 -18.49
C ILE A 82 -20.95 -14.55 -19.62
N GLU A 83 -20.22 -14.36 -20.71
CA GLU A 83 -20.10 -15.34 -21.79
C GLU A 83 -18.90 -16.23 -21.51
N MET A 84 -19.14 -17.53 -21.32
CA MET A 84 -18.08 -18.53 -21.25
C MET A 84 -17.92 -19.13 -22.63
N LEU A 85 -16.71 -19.07 -23.17
CA LEU A 85 -16.33 -19.59 -24.47
C LEU A 85 -15.40 -20.77 -24.21
N LEU A 86 -15.98 -21.97 -24.12
CA LEU A 86 -15.26 -23.21 -23.82
C LEU A 86 -14.57 -23.73 -25.07
N GLN A 87 -13.26 -23.88 -25.04
CA GLN A 87 -12.44 -24.33 -26.15
C GLN A 87 -12.76 -25.78 -26.49
N ARG A 88 -12.92 -26.06 -27.78
CA ARG A 88 -13.08 -27.44 -28.24
C ARG A 88 -11.72 -28.11 -28.42
N PRO A 89 -11.62 -29.42 -28.14
CA PRO A 89 -10.45 -30.21 -28.49
C PRO A 89 -10.13 -30.15 -29.99
N ALA A 90 -8.83 -30.21 -30.31
CA ALA A 90 -8.35 -30.18 -31.69
C ALA A 90 -9.03 -31.26 -32.57
N GLY A 91 -9.61 -30.84 -33.69
CA GLY A 91 -10.28 -31.73 -34.65
C GLY A 91 -11.79 -31.93 -34.43
N ASP A 92 -12.38 -31.36 -33.37
CA ASP A 92 -13.84 -31.30 -33.23
C ASP A 92 -14.44 -30.21 -34.13
N SER A 93 -15.09 -30.63 -35.22
CA SER A 93 -15.76 -29.73 -36.17
C SER A 93 -17.03 -29.07 -35.62
N GLY A 94 -17.44 -29.36 -34.38
CA GLY A 94 -18.65 -28.85 -33.76
C GLY A 94 -19.95 -29.31 -34.43
N LYS A 95 -21.09 -28.87 -33.89
CA LYS A 95 -22.40 -29.06 -34.55
C LYS A 95 -22.50 -28.11 -35.75
N SER A 96 -22.35 -28.63 -36.97
CA SER A 96 -22.56 -27.89 -38.22
C SER A 96 -23.76 -26.96 -38.15
N THR A 97 -23.51 -25.64 -38.20
CA THR A 97 -24.59 -24.66 -38.30
C THR A 97 -25.33 -24.89 -39.62
N ARG A 98 -26.67 -24.97 -39.59
CA ARG A 98 -27.47 -25.13 -40.81
C ARG A 98 -27.13 -24.01 -41.78
N ARG A 99 -26.67 -24.36 -43.00
CA ARG A 99 -26.42 -23.39 -44.08
C ARG A 99 -27.63 -22.47 -44.25
N ARG A 100 -27.44 -21.16 -44.07
CA ARG A 100 -28.45 -20.15 -44.39
C ARG A 100 -28.53 -19.94 -45.89
N VAL A 101 -29.75 -19.75 -46.41
CA VAL A 101 -30.00 -19.47 -47.84
C VAL A 101 -29.48 -18.07 -48.25
N THR A 102 -29.44 -17.13 -47.30
CA THR A 102 -28.89 -15.79 -47.50
C THR A 102 -27.48 -15.69 -46.90
N THR A 103 -26.47 -15.64 -47.77
CA THR A 103 -25.13 -15.17 -47.40
C THR A 103 -25.12 -13.66 -47.48
N ASN A 104 -25.16 -12.96 -46.34
CA ASN A 104 -24.88 -11.52 -46.33
C ASN A 104 -23.38 -11.35 -46.60
N ARG A 105 -23.01 -10.76 -47.74
CA ARG A 105 -21.59 -10.51 -48.08
C ARG A 105 -20.88 -9.63 -47.04
N TRP A 106 -21.64 -8.80 -46.34
CA TRP A 106 -21.14 -7.86 -45.31
C TRP A 106 -21.30 -8.41 -43.88
N GLU A 107 -22.00 -9.52 -43.70
CA GLU A 107 -22.03 -10.32 -42.47
C GLU A 107 -21.91 -11.81 -42.84
N PRO A 108 -20.74 -12.26 -43.34
CA PRO A 108 -20.54 -13.67 -43.65
C PRO A 108 -20.74 -14.51 -42.38
N VAL A 109 -21.36 -15.68 -42.52
CA VAL A 109 -21.39 -16.68 -41.43
C VAL A 109 -19.96 -17.22 -41.30
N LEU A 110 -19.20 -16.61 -40.39
CA LEU A 110 -17.81 -16.97 -40.06
C LEU A 110 -17.75 -18.00 -38.93
N GLU A 111 -18.88 -18.38 -38.35
CA GLU A 111 -18.96 -19.21 -37.14
C GLU A 111 -18.80 -20.71 -37.44
N ASN A 112 -17.57 -21.12 -37.75
CA ASN A 112 -17.03 -22.34 -37.12
C ASN A 112 -16.19 -21.85 -35.93
N SER A 113 -16.87 -21.33 -34.90
CA SER A 113 -16.17 -20.90 -33.69
C SER A 113 -15.51 -22.12 -33.05
N ARG A 114 -14.23 -21.99 -32.68
CA ARG A 114 -13.49 -22.99 -31.89
C ARG A 114 -14.07 -23.20 -30.49
N PHE A 115 -15.01 -22.36 -30.08
CA PHE A 115 -15.64 -22.41 -28.76
C PHE A 115 -17.06 -22.96 -28.79
N ASP A 116 -17.44 -23.63 -27.71
CA ASP A 116 -18.82 -23.79 -27.27
C ASP A 116 -19.20 -22.66 -26.31
N LYS A 117 -20.26 -21.93 -26.67
CA LYS A 117 -20.69 -20.76 -25.89
C LYS A 117 -21.68 -21.17 -24.80
N GLN A 118 -21.36 -20.88 -23.54
CA GLN A 118 -22.24 -21.08 -22.40
C GLN A 118 -22.50 -19.74 -21.70
N PRO A 119 -23.76 -19.25 -21.64
CA PRO A 119 -24.06 -17.99 -20.99
C PRO A 119 -24.33 -18.17 -19.48
N LEU A 120 -23.74 -17.30 -18.66
CA LEU A 120 -24.02 -17.18 -17.23
C LEU A 120 -24.74 -15.87 -16.93
N THR A 121 -26.05 -15.92 -16.66
CA THR A 121 -26.84 -14.71 -16.38
C THR A 121 -26.52 -14.18 -14.98
N VAL A 122 -26.05 -12.94 -14.89
CA VAL A 122 -25.74 -12.28 -13.61
C VAL A 122 -26.81 -11.26 -13.20
N GLY A 123 -27.53 -10.68 -14.17
CA GLY A 123 -28.63 -9.75 -13.90
C GLY A 123 -28.21 -8.36 -13.42
N ILE A 124 -26.91 -8.04 -13.48
CA ILE A 124 -26.32 -6.75 -13.12
C ILE A 124 -25.35 -6.26 -14.20
N THR A 125 -24.98 -4.98 -14.14
CA THR A 125 -23.84 -4.47 -14.91
C THR A 125 -22.54 -4.86 -14.18
N VAL A 126 -21.68 -5.59 -14.88
CA VAL A 126 -20.39 -6.07 -14.33
C VAL A 126 -19.28 -5.11 -14.72
N TYR A 127 -18.48 -4.69 -13.75
CA TYR A 127 -17.31 -3.81 -13.88
C TYR A 127 -16.06 -4.60 -14.26
N ASP A 128 -15.69 -5.60 -13.46
CA ASP A 128 -14.51 -6.43 -13.66
C ASP A 128 -14.80 -7.91 -13.35
N LEU A 129 -13.94 -8.79 -13.85
CA LEU A 129 -14.08 -10.25 -13.78
C LEU A 129 -12.69 -10.89 -13.57
N ALA A 130 -12.64 -11.90 -12.71
CA ALA A 130 -11.50 -12.77 -12.47
C ALA A 130 -11.97 -14.22 -12.26
N ALA A 131 -11.03 -15.16 -12.37
CA ALA A 131 -11.29 -16.59 -12.27
C ALA A 131 -10.12 -17.30 -11.59
N GLY A 132 -10.42 -18.30 -10.77
CA GLY A 132 -9.47 -19.13 -10.02
C GLY A 132 -10.19 -19.93 -8.93
N ASP A 133 -9.50 -20.79 -8.20
CA ASP A 133 -10.12 -21.70 -7.21
C ASP A 133 -10.33 -20.99 -5.87
N LEU A 134 -11.55 -20.53 -5.59
CA LEU A 134 -11.88 -19.72 -4.40
C LEU A 134 -12.49 -20.54 -3.26
N ASN A 135 -12.59 -21.86 -3.40
CA ASN A 135 -13.12 -22.77 -2.38
C ASN A 135 -12.23 -24.00 -2.12
N GLY A 136 -11.08 -24.11 -2.78
CA GLY A 136 -10.09 -25.17 -2.58
C GLY A 136 -10.50 -26.53 -3.13
N ASP A 137 -11.50 -26.58 -4.03
CA ASP A 137 -12.00 -27.83 -4.61
C ASP A 137 -11.26 -28.25 -5.90
N GLY A 138 -10.32 -27.42 -6.34
CA GLY A 138 -9.49 -27.57 -7.53
C GLY A 138 -10.13 -27.02 -8.81
N ARG A 139 -11.42 -26.66 -8.81
CA ARG A 139 -12.14 -26.13 -9.97
C ARG A 139 -12.01 -24.61 -10.06
N THR A 140 -12.17 -24.09 -11.27
CA THR A 140 -12.10 -22.65 -11.50
C THR A 140 -13.44 -22.00 -11.15
N ASP A 141 -13.43 -21.14 -10.15
CA ASP A 141 -14.56 -20.28 -9.78
C ASP A 141 -14.51 -18.93 -10.51
N LEU A 142 -15.59 -18.16 -10.44
CA LEU A 142 -15.65 -16.80 -11.00
C LEU A 142 -15.94 -15.76 -9.91
N ALA A 143 -15.12 -14.72 -9.87
CA ALA A 143 -15.39 -13.53 -9.07
C ALA A 143 -15.65 -12.33 -9.99
N TYR A 144 -16.65 -11.51 -9.66
CA TYR A 144 -16.94 -10.30 -10.42
C TYR A 144 -17.48 -9.16 -9.57
N THR A 145 -17.20 -7.93 -10.00
CA THR A 145 -17.68 -6.70 -9.37
C THR A 145 -18.76 -6.04 -10.23
N GLY A 146 -19.70 -5.30 -9.65
CA GLY A 146 -20.77 -4.69 -10.44
C GLY A 146 -21.69 -3.73 -9.69
N ALA A 147 -22.62 -3.14 -10.44
CA ALA A 147 -23.62 -2.19 -9.92
C ALA A 147 -24.88 -2.92 -9.42
N PRO A 148 -25.50 -2.52 -8.29
CA PRO A 148 -25.27 -1.26 -7.56
C PRO A 148 -24.35 -1.40 -6.33
N ASP A 149 -23.16 -2.00 -6.47
CA ASP A 149 -22.16 -2.30 -5.43
C ASP A 149 -22.22 -3.77 -4.96
N SER A 150 -22.01 -4.69 -5.90
CA SER A 150 -21.90 -6.12 -5.62
C SER A 150 -20.49 -6.62 -5.93
N VAL A 151 -19.92 -7.36 -4.98
CA VAL A 151 -18.82 -8.30 -5.23
C VAL A 151 -19.42 -9.69 -5.12
N THR A 152 -19.38 -10.47 -6.20
CA THR A 152 -20.04 -11.77 -6.25
C THR A 152 -19.06 -12.84 -6.67
N ILE A 153 -19.07 -13.95 -5.94
CA ILE A 153 -18.37 -15.19 -6.27
C ILE A 153 -19.40 -16.20 -6.77
N ARG A 154 -19.05 -16.95 -7.79
CA ARG A 154 -19.80 -18.07 -8.35
C ARG A 154 -18.92 -19.30 -8.28
N TYR A 155 -19.33 -20.26 -7.47
CA TYR A 155 -18.60 -21.51 -7.33
C TYR A 155 -18.99 -22.48 -8.44
N GLN A 156 -17.99 -23.14 -9.01
CA GLN A 156 -18.23 -24.17 -10.01
C GLN A 156 -18.53 -25.52 -9.35
N SER A 157 -19.64 -26.15 -9.75
CA SER A 157 -19.99 -27.49 -9.30
C SER A 157 -19.27 -28.59 -10.10
N GLU A 158 -19.28 -29.82 -9.57
CA GLU A 158 -18.75 -31.02 -10.27
C GLU A 158 -19.37 -31.24 -11.67
N ASP A 159 -20.62 -30.83 -11.87
CA ASP A 159 -21.34 -30.96 -13.14
C ASP A 159 -21.06 -29.79 -14.12
N GLY A 160 -20.25 -28.80 -13.73
CA GLY A 160 -19.93 -27.61 -14.53
C GLY A 160 -20.99 -26.48 -14.48
N ASP A 161 -21.96 -26.59 -13.56
CA ASP A 161 -22.96 -25.56 -13.29
C ASP A 161 -22.47 -24.52 -12.26
N TRP A 162 -23.09 -23.33 -12.28
CA TRP A 162 -22.70 -22.12 -11.53
C TRP A 162 -23.83 -21.57 -10.63
N GLU A 163 -24.68 -22.47 -10.12
CA GLU A 163 -25.86 -22.10 -9.35
C GLU A 163 -25.52 -21.52 -7.98
N ASP A 164 -24.45 -22.03 -7.36
CA ASP A 164 -23.97 -21.53 -6.08
C ASP A 164 -23.33 -20.14 -6.24
N ARG A 165 -23.70 -19.24 -5.33
CA ARG A 165 -23.19 -17.86 -5.34
C ARG A 165 -23.08 -17.30 -3.94
N ASN A 166 -22.01 -16.56 -3.75
CA ASN A 166 -21.79 -15.76 -2.56
C ASN A 166 -21.71 -14.27 -2.95
N VAL A 167 -22.51 -13.43 -2.31
CA VAL A 167 -22.47 -11.98 -2.51
C VAL A 167 -21.86 -11.35 -1.27
N LEU A 168 -20.68 -10.76 -1.43
CA LEU A 168 -19.92 -10.19 -0.33
C LEU A 168 -20.39 -8.76 -0.04
N ASP A 169 -20.80 -8.50 1.21
CA ASP A 169 -21.12 -7.15 1.69
C ASP A 169 -19.86 -6.46 2.23
N ILE A 170 -18.99 -6.06 1.31
CA ILE A 170 -17.67 -5.46 1.61
C ILE A 170 -17.51 -4.04 1.07
N GLY A 171 -18.62 -3.41 0.68
CA GLY A 171 -18.66 -2.02 0.21
C GLY A 171 -18.58 -1.88 -1.31
N ALA A 172 -18.31 -0.66 -1.77
CA ALA A 172 -18.42 -0.30 -3.18
C ALA A 172 -17.11 -0.59 -3.96
N PRO A 173 -17.15 -1.47 -4.97
CA PRO A 173 -15.98 -1.76 -5.79
C PRO A 173 -15.62 -0.59 -6.70
N SER A 174 -14.38 -0.57 -7.15
CA SER A 174 -13.96 0.27 -8.27
C SER A 174 -14.73 -0.09 -9.55
N SER A 175 -14.98 0.89 -10.42
CA SER A 175 -15.66 0.69 -11.70
C SER A 175 -14.72 0.46 -12.88
N TYR A 176 -13.40 0.55 -12.64
CA TYR A 176 -12.38 0.23 -13.63
C TYR A 176 -12.30 -1.29 -13.84
N ILE A 177 -11.81 -1.69 -15.02
CA ILE A 177 -11.27 -3.04 -15.23
C ILE A 177 -9.91 -3.12 -14.54
N THR A 178 -9.37 -4.33 -14.35
CA THR A 178 -8.07 -4.56 -13.68
C THR A 178 -8.04 -4.09 -12.22
N CYS A 179 -9.16 -4.26 -11.52
CA CYS A 179 -9.31 -3.99 -10.08
C CYS A 179 -9.64 -5.26 -9.28
N LEU A 180 -9.71 -6.41 -9.93
CA LEU A 180 -10.01 -7.71 -9.33
C LEU A 180 -9.00 -8.76 -9.79
N LEU A 181 -8.40 -9.48 -8.84
CA LEU A 181 -7.52 -10.63 -9.09
C LEU A 181 -7.96 -11.81 -8.22
N VAL A 182 -7.76 -13.01 -8.76
CA VAL A 182 -7.82 -14.29 -8.04
C VAL A 182 -6.49 -14.98 -8.31
N GLU A 183 -5.63 -15.02 -7.30
CA GLU A 183 -4.26 -15.53 -7.42
C GLU A 183 -3.66 -15.72 -6.02
N ASP A 184 -2.81 -16.73 -5.84
CA ASP A 184 -1.99 -16.93 -4.65
C ASP A 184 -1.09 -15.70 -4.38
N LEU A 185 -1.44 -14.95 -3.32
CA LEU A 185 -0.68 -13.80 -2.87
C LEU A 185 0.44 -14.23 -1.92
N ASP A 186 0.16 -15.07 -0.91
CA ASP A 186 1.11 -15.37 0.17
C ASP A 186 2.05 -16.56 -0.05
N GLY A 187 1.94 -17.23 -1.19
CA GLY A 187 2.77 -18.35 -1.59
C GLY A 187 2.38 -19.66 -0.90
N ASP A 188 1.12 -19.77 -0.44
CA ASP A 188 0.61 -20.97 0.21
C ASP A 188 -0.02 -22.01 -0.75
N GLU A 189 0.08 -21.75 -2.05
CA GLU A 189 -0.48 -22.54 -3.16
C GLU A 189 -2.01 -22.55 -3.24
N ARG A 190 -2.71 -21.59 -2.59
CA ARG A 190 -4.16 -21.38 -2.71
C ARG A 190 -4.45 -20.00 -3.29
N ASP A 191 -5.54 -19.88 -4.04
CA ASP A 191 -5.89 -18.59 -4.63
C ASP A 191 -6.57 -17.67 -3.61
N ASP A 192 -6.07 -16.44 -3.52
CA ASP A 192 -6.67 -15.37 -2.75
C ASP A 192 -7.50 -14.44 -3.62
N LEU A 193 -8.45 -13.72 -3.02
CA LEU A 193 -9.25 -12.69 -3.70
C LEU A 193 -8.75 -11.29 -3.34
N ILE A 194 -8.21 -10.57 -4.33
CA ILE A 194 -7.67 -9.21 -4.16
C ILE A 194 -8.50 -8.21 -4.96
N LEU A 195 -8.98 -7.15 -4.30
CA LEU A 195 -9.86 -6.14 -4.89
C LEU A 195 -9.42 -4.71 -4.59
N ILE A 196 -9.48 -3.84 -5.59
CA ILE A 196 -9.49 -2.39 -5.39
C ILE A 196 -10.94 -1.92 -5.23
N MET A 197 -11.26 -1.44 -4.04
CA MET A 197 -12.53 -0.78 -3.73
C MET A 197 -12.38 0.73 -3.88
N LYS A 198 -13.48 1.50 -3.71
CA LYS A 198 -13.40 2.97 -3.81
C LYS A 198 -12.54 3.65 -2.75
N LYS A 199 -12.26 2.99 -1.61
CA LYS A 199 -11.59 3.60 -0.44
C LYS A 199 -10.37 2.83 0.06
N ASP A 200 -10.32 1.54 -0.23
CA ASP A 200 -9.32 0.61 0.28
C ASP A 200 -9.04 -0.51 -0.72
N LEU A 201 -7.85 -1.10 -0.59
CA LEU A 201 -7.52 -2.41 -1.12
C LEU A 201 -8.07 -3.44 -0.13
N VAL A 202 -8.74 -4.46 -0.65
CA VAL A 202 -9.29 -5.56 0.14
C VAL A 202 -8.65 -6.86 -0.29
N VAL A 203 -8.17 -7.66 0.66
CA VAL A 203 -7.65 -9.01 0.46
C VAL A 203 -8.50 -9.97 1.27
N LEU A 204 -8.99 -11.04 0.64
CA LEU A 204 -9.61 -12.16 1.32
C LEU A 204 -8.74 -13.38 1.04
N ARG A 205 -8.07 -13.87 2.07
CA ARG A 205 -7.19 -15.02 1.94
C ARG A 205 -7.95 -16.32 2.03
N GLN A 206 -7.52 -17.33 1.29
CA GLN A 206 -8.09 -18.65 1.40
C GLN A 206 -7.40 -19.45 2.52
N ASP A 207 -8.18 -20.08 3.39
CA ASP A 207 -7.64 -20.91 4.46
C ASP A 207 -7.42 -22.38 4.04
N SER A 208 -6.95 -23.21 4.98
CA SER A 208 -6.67 -24.64 4.72
C SER A 208 -7.88 -25.52 4.48
N GLU A 209 -9.07 -25.03 4.78
CA GLU A 209 -10.32 -25.72 4.49
C GLU A 209 -10.96 -25.22 3.18
N GLY A 210 -10.33 -24.24 2.52
CA GLY A 210 -10.83 -23.61 1.29
C GLY A 210 -11.75 -22.42 1.54
N ASP A 211 -11.99 -22.02 2.78
CA ASP A 211 -12.87 -20.90 3.09
C ASP A 211 -12.12 -19.56 2.94
N LEU A 212 -12.79 -18.55 2.35
CA LEU A 212 -12.27 -17.19 2.33
C LEU A 212 -12.40 -16.54 3.71
N ALA A 213 -11.26 -16.11 4.25
CA ALA A 213 -11.14 -15.43 5.53
C ALA A 213 -11.84 -14.06 5.53
N ALA A 214 -11.92 -13.47 6.73
CA ALA A 214 -12.45 -12.11 6.88
C ALA A 214 -11.61 -11.10 6.07
N PRO A 215 -12.24 -10.08 5.46
CA PRO A 215 -11.55 -9.14 4.58
C PRO A 215 -10.52 -8.28 5.34
N GLU A 216 -9.26 -8.40 4.91
CA GLU A 216 -8.17 -7.51 5.28
C GLU A 216 -8.32 -6.21 4.48
N ARG A 217 -8.16 -5.04 5.15
CA ARG A 217 -8.43 -3.73 4.54
C ARG A 217 -7.24 -2.81 4.64
N TYR A 218 -6.81 -2.30 3.49
CA TYR A 218 -5.68 -1.39 3.39
C TYR A 218 -6.10 -0.04 2.79
N ALA A 219 -5.99 1.04 3.56
CA ALA A 219 -6.43 2.36 3.15
C ALA A 219 -5.52 2.97 2.07
N PHE A 220 -6.11 3.64 1.07
CA PHE A 220 -5.38 4.33 0.00
C PHE A 220 -5.11 5.79 0.31
N SER A 221 -3.88 6.28 0.17
CA SER A 221 -3.54 7.71 0.37
C SER A 221 -4.24 8.67 -0.59
N GLU A 222 -4.65 8.18 -1.76
CA GLU A 222 -5.28 8.93 -2.84
C GLU A 222 -6.49 8.16 -3.39
N GLU A 223 -7.33 8.84 -4.18
CA GLU A 223 -8.52 8.27 -4.83
C GLU A 223 -8.19 7.77 -6.27
N ASP A 224 -9.18 7.20 -6.96
CA ASP A 224 -9.07 6.71 -8.34
C ASP A 224 -7.98 5.65 -8.60
N ASN A 225 -7.85 4.73 -7.65
CA ASN A 225 -6.94 3.60 -7.74
C ASN A 225 -7.45 2.54 -8.75
N HIS A 226 -6.54 2.03 -9.57
CA HIS A 226 -6.81 0.97 -10.56
C HIS A 226 -5.52 0.24 -10.95
N SER A 227 -5.58 -0.69 -11.92
CA SER A 227 -4.41 -1.42 -12.42
C SER A 227 -3.72 -2.29 -11.38
N LEU A 228 -4.50 -3.11 -10.68
CA LEU A 228 -4.04 -4.11 -9.74
C LEU A 228 -3.16 -5.17 -10.43
N ARG A 229 -1.94 -5.40 -9.94
CA ARG A 229 -1.02 -6.46 -10.39
C ARG A 229 -0.30 -7.06 -9.18
N LEU A 230 0.08 -8.33 -9.29
CA LEU A 230 0.95 -9.02 -8.35
C LEU A 230 2.30 -9.32 -9.01
N VAL A 231 3.40 -8.82 -8.45
CA VAL A 231 4.75 -9.12 -8.96
C VAL A 231 5.79 -8.80 -7.90
N ASP A 232 6.84 -9.60 -7.81
CA ASP A 232 7.98 -9.39 -6.91
C ASP A 232 8.81 -8.17 -7.37
N MET A 233 8.69 -7.03 -6.66
CA MET A 233 9.33 -5.75 -6.99
C MET A 233 10.57 -5.43 -6.14
N ASP A 234 10.93 -6.29 -5.19
CA ASP A 234 12.15 -6.17 -4.39
C ASP A 234 13.08 -7.40 -4.46
N LEU A 235 12.69 -8.42 -5.23
CA LEU A 235 13.39 -9.69 -5.45
C LEU A 235 13.52 -10.54 -4.18
N ASP A 236 12.56 -10.45 -3.26
CA ASP A 236 12.54 -11.26 -2.05
C ASP A 236 11.88 -12.65 -2.24
N GLY A 237 11.28 -12.88 -3.43
CA GLY A 237 10.61 -14.12 -3.79
C GLY A 237 9.11 -14.15 -3.45
N HIS A 238 8.57 -13.08 -2.86
CA HIS A 238 7.15 -12.89 -2.57
C HIS A 238 6.51 -11.92 -3.58
N LYS A 239 5.21 -12.05 -3.82
CA LYS A 239 4.49 -11.19 -4.77
C LYS A 239 4.05 -9.89 -4.12
N ASP A 240 4.48 -8.75 -4.65
CA ASP A 240 4.03 -7.45 -4.16
C ASP A 240 2.76 -6.99 -4.85
N VAL A 241 1.94 -6.20 -4.14
CA VAL A 241 0.73 -5.61 -4.71
C VAL A 241 1.06 -4.26 -5.34
N ILE A 242 0.77 -4.13 -6.63
CA ILE A 242 0.97 -2.90 -7.41
C ILE A 242 -0.37 -2.32 -7.86
N TYR A 243 -0.49 -1.00 -7.80
CA TYR A 243 -1.60 -0.26 -8.41
C TYR A 243 -1.20 1.17 -8.78
N VAL A 244 -2.11 1.87 -9.45
CA VAL A 244 -1.93 3.27 -9.88
C VAL A 244 -2.95 4.17 -9.21
N ALA A 245 -2.48 5.27 -8.60
CA ALA A 245 -3.28 6.42 -8.20
C ALA A 245 -3.18 7.51 -9.29
N ALA A 246 -4.16 7.57 -10.19
CA ALA A 246 -4.08 8.31 -11.47
C ALA A 246 -3.72 9.81 -11.32
N ASP A 247 -4.30 10.47 -10.33
CA ASP A 247 -4.20 11.91 -10.13
C ASP A 247 -3.05 12.34 -9.20
N SER A 248 -2.22 11.39 -8.77
CA SER A 248 -1.09 11.65 -7.88
C SER A 248 0.22 11.91 -8.63
N ARG A 249 1.07 12.81 -8.12
CA ARG A 249 2.42 13.03 -8.65
C ARG A 249 3.33 11.81 -8.48
N ASN A 250 3.14 11.09 -7.40
CA ASN A 250 3.70 9.77 -7.21
C ASN A 250 2.54 8.85 -7.58
N SER A 251 2.43 8.37 -8.81
CA SER A 251 1.24 7.62 -9.26
C SER A 251 1.36 6.12 -9.02
N LEU A 252 2.57 5.55 -9.07
CA LEU A 252 2.81 4.14 -8.78
C LEU A 252 2.71 3.89 -7.27
N ARG A 253 1.98 2.83 -6.91
CA ARG A 253 1.80 2.35 -5.54
C ARG A 253 2.29 0.93 -5.46
N VAL A 254 3.10 0.63 -4.46
CA VAL A 254 3.54 -0.74 -4.17
C VAL A 254 3.31 -1.02 -2.69
N ARG A 255 2.76 -2.18 -2.38
CA ARG A 255 2.78 -2.74 -1.03
C ARG A 255 3.65 -3.98 -1.08
N PHE A 256 4.85 -3.86 -0.53
CA PHE A 256 5.77 -4.98 -0.43
C PHE A 256 5.15 -6.05 0.46
N GLN A 257 5.17 -7.29 -0.02
CA GLN A 257 4.84 -8.41 0.82
C GLN A 257 5.96 -8.62 1.83
N ARG A 258 5.59 -9.12 3.00
CA ARG A 258 6.51 -9.42 4.10
C ARG A 258 6.39 -10.91 4.40
N MET A 259 7.33 -11.40 5.21
CA MET A 259 7.28 -12.76 5.75
C MET A 259 5.88 -13.08 6.30
N GLU A 260 5.45 -14.33 6.10
CA GLU A 260 4.10 -14.81 6.45
C GLU A 260 2.95 -14.23 5.58
N GLY A 261 3.23 -13.69 4.39
CA GLY A 261 2.18 -13.35 3.43
C GLY A 261 1.58 -11.94 3.56
N ARG A 262 1.97 -11.22 4.61
CA ARG A 262 1.32 -9.95 4.99
C ARG A 262 1.83 -8.79 4.15
N LEU A 263 0.95 -7.80 3.91
CA LEU A 263 1.32 -6.60 3.16
C LEU A 263 1.85 -5.50 4.09
N GLY A 264 2.99 -4.93 3.70
CA GLY A 264 3.57 -3.74 4.31
C GLY A 264 2.81 -2.44 4.00
N PRO A 265 3.40 -1.27 4.34
CA PRO A 265 2.81 0.03 4.03
C PRO A 265 2.67 0.26 2.53
N GLU A 266 1.74 1.14 2.15
CA GLU A 266 1.69 1.66 0.79
C GLU A 266 2.89 2.59 0.57
N ASN A 267 3.69 2.24 -0.43
CA ASN A 267 4.87 2.98 -0.88
C ASN A 267 4.56 3.76 -2.17
N PRO A 268 4.63 5.10 -2.15
CA PRO A 268 4.38 5.91 -3.33
C PRO A 268 5.66 6.15 -4.14
N PHE A 269 5.63 5.80 -5.42
CA PHE A 269 6.73 6.04 -6.35
C PHE A 269 6.34 6.96 -7.50
N ARG A 270 7.32 7.72 -7.98
CA ARG A 270 7.14 8.65 -9.09
C ARG A 270 7.47 7.97 -10.41
N ILE A 271 6.44 7.81 -11.24
CA ILE A 271 6.57 7.48 -12.67
C ILE A 271 5.88 8.58 -13.49
N GLU A 272 6.06 8.57 -14.81
CA GLU A 272 5.24 9.40 -15.68
C GLU A 272 3.78 8.95 -15.59
N ASN A 273 2.82 9.88 -15.55
CA ASN A 273 1.41 9.53 -15.37
C ASN A 273 0.95 8.55 -16.45
N SER A 274 0.45 7.39 -16.04
CA SER A 274 -0.06 6.37 -16.94
C SER A 274 -1.44 6.77 -17.48
N ARG A 275 -1.67 6.50 -18.78
CA ARG A 275 -2.99 6.53 -19.42
C ARG A 275 -3.71 5.17 -19.31
N THR A 276 -2.95 4.09 -19.07
CA THR A 276 -3.36 2.70 -19.21
C THR A 276 -3.14 1.93 -17.92
N SER A 277 -3.60 0.68 -17.88
CA SER A 277 -3.07 -0.29 -16.93
C SER A 277 -1.55 -0.42 -17.08
N LEU A 278 -0.89 -0.78 -15.98
CA LEU A 278 0.51 -1.19 -15.92
C LEU A 278 0.59 -2.69 -16.24
N GLU A 279 1.50 -3.06 -17.13
CA GLU A 279 1.75 -4.45 -17.48
C GLU A 279 3.15 -4.88 -17.01
N PRO A 280 3.27 -5.92 -16.15
CA PRO A 280 4.57 -6.44 -15.73
C PRO A 280 5.38 -6.98 -16.91
N VAL A 281 6.68 -6.68 -16.95
CA VAL A 281 7.60 -7.11 -18.01
C VAL A 281 8.78 -7.82 -17.36
N ASP A 282 9.01 -9.08 -17.74
CA ASP A 282 10.25 -9.76 -17.34
C ASP A 282 11.46 -9.09 -18.01
N ARG A 283 12.45 -8.78 -17.17
CA ARG A 283 13.69 -8.12 -17.59
C ARG A 283 14.90 -9.05 -17.56
N GLY A 284 14.70 -10.29 -17.14
CA GLY A 284 15.71 -11.32 -16.99
C GLY A 284 15.90 -11.72 -15.52
N ALA A 285 16.40 -12.94 -15.32
CA ALA A 285 16.57 -13.52 -13.99
C ALA A 285 17.42 -12.63 -13.05
N GLY A 286 16.91 -12.41 -11.83
CA GLY A 286 17.58 -11.62 -10.79
C GLY A 286 17.58 -10.11 -11.03
N VAL A 287 16.69 -9.62 -11.90
CA VAL A 287 16.46 -8.19 -12.16
C VAL A 287 15.03 -7.83 -11.81
N ILE A 288 14.84 -6.73 -11.07
CA ILE A 288 13.49 -6.24 -10.72
C ILE A 288 12.68 -6.06 -12.02
N PRO A 289 11.47 -6.65 -12.09
CA PRO A 289 10.58 -6.54 -13.25
C PRO A 289 10.28 -5.10 -13.64
N GLY A 290 10.01 -4.90 -14.93
CA GLY A 290 9.54 -3.64 -15.46
C GLY A 290 8.02 -3.53 -15.40
N LEU A 291 7.50 -2.33 -15.52
CA LEU A 291 6.09 -2.00 -15.66
C LEU A 291 5.93 -1.20 -16.95
N ALA A 292 5.34 -1.80 -17.98
CA ALA A 292 5.03 -1.15 -19.24
C ALA A 292 3.72 -0.37 -19.15
N TYR A 293 3.70 0.83 -19.73
CA TYR A 293 2.53 1.70 -19.75
C TYR A 293 2.63 2.79 -20.81
N ILE A 294 1.49 3.40 -21.15
CA ILE A 294 1.47 4.57 -22.03
C ILE A 294 1.52 5.87 -21.23
N GLN A 295 2.52 6.71 -21.52
CA GLN A 295 2.69 8.00 -20.87
C GLN A 295 1.60 8.99 -21.31
N SER A 296 0.85 9.54 -20.36
CA SER A 296 -0.30 10.41 -20.66
C SER A 296 0.04 11.67 -21.46
N ARG A 297 1.22 12.26 -21.21
CA ARG A 297 1.62 13.55 -21.82
C ARG A 297 2.21 13.38 -23.23
N THR A 298 3.02 12.36 -23.44
CA THR A 298 3.78 12.14 -24.68
C THR A 298 3.12 11.10 -25.58
N SER A 299 2.23 10.25 -25.04
CA SER A 299 1.70 9.05 -25.73
C SER A 299 2.79 8.07 -26.19
N MET A 300 3.96 8.11 -25.55
CA MET A 300 5.04 7.14 -25.73
C MET A 300 4.80 5.91 -24.86
N LEU A 301 5.30 4.76 -25.31
CA LEU A 301 5.40 3.57 -24.46
C LEU A 301 6.59 3.75 -23.52
N GLY A 302 6.35 3.66 -22.21
CA GLY A 302 7.38 3.69 -21.19
C GLY A 302 7.47 2.35 -20.46
N VAL A 303 8.68 2.01 -20.00
CA VAL A 303 8.88 0.95 -19.00
C VAL A 303 9.56 1.56 -17.80
N ALA A 304 8.92 1.49 -16.63
CA ALA A 304 9.50 1.89 -15.35
C ALA A 304 9.83 0.66 -14.49
N THR A 305 10.73 0.80 -13.52
CA THR A 305 11.11 -0.25 -12.56
C THR A 305 11.36 0.39 -11.21
N LEU A 306 11.44 -0.42 -10.15
CA LEU A 306 12.11 -0.01 -8.93
C LEU A 306 13.61 -0.28 -9.03
N LYS A 307 14.37 0.54 -8.31
CA LYS A 307 15.80 0.40 -8.08
C LYS A 307 16.08 0.60 -6.62
N ALA A 308 16.77 -0.38 -6.03
CA ALA A 308 17.24 -0.26 -4.67
C ALA A 308 18.17 0.95 -4.56
N ASN A 309 17.87 1.86 -3.63
CA ASN A 309 18.77 2.94 -3.31
C ASN A 309 19.81 2.43 -2.33
N GLY A 310 21.10 2.66 -2.60
CA GLY A 310 22.02 2.84 -1.48
C GLY A 310 21.67 4.16 -0.80
N HIS A 311 21.75 4.22 0.55
CA HIS A 311 21.53 5.41 1.40
C HIS A 311 21.41 6.71 0.58
N SER A 312 20.18 7.10 0.24
CA SER A 312 19.98 8.26 -0.61
C SER A 312 20.43 9.50 0.14
N SER A 313 21.37 10.26 -0.45
CA SER A 313 21.66 11.62 0.00
C SER A 313 20.37 12.43 -0.02
N GLY A 314 20.06 13.12 1.09
CA GLY A 314 18.79 13.82 1.33
C GLY A 314 18.31 14.76 0.23
N GLY A 315 17.05 15.16 0.35
CA GLY A 315 16.39 16.06 -0.59
C GLY A 315 14.88 16.02 -0.47
N VAL A 316 14.21 16.99 -1.09
CA VAL A 316 12.74 17.14 -1.03
C VAL A 316 12.02 15.95 -1.68
N ASP A 317 12.62 15.35 -2.70
CA ASP A 317 12.08 14.15 -3.38
C ASP A 317 12.10 12.88 -2.48
N ALA A 318 12.85 12.91 -1.37
CA ALA A 318 12.85 11.83 -0.37
C ALA A 318 11.70 11.99 0.65
N LEU A 319 10.95 13.10 0.66
CA LEU A 319 9.83 13.27 1.58
C LEU A 319 8.59 12.51 1.06
N LYS A 320 8.58 11.20 1.25
CA LYS A 320 7.50 10.30 0.82
C LYS A 320 6.88 9.60 2.03
N PRO A 321 5.54 9.60 2.16
CA PRO A 321 4.88 8.92 3.27
C PRO A 321 4.76 7.43 3.00
N LEU A 322 5.26 6.61 3.92
CA LEU A 322 4.85 5.22 4.09
C LEU A 322 3.47 5.22 4.75
N VAL A 323 2.46 4.68 4.07
CA VAL A 323 1.07 4.78 4.51
C VAL A 323 0.58 3.47 5.11
N TYR A 324 0.27 3.53 6.39
CA TYR A 324 -0.21 2.42 7.19
C TYR A 324 -1.70 2.58 7.49
N SER A 325 -2.42 1.46 7.46
CA SER A 325 -3.86 1.42 7.70
C SER A 325 -4.14 1.23 9.18
N THR A 326 -5.13 1.94 9.71
CA THR A 326 -5.72 1.63 11.02
C THR A 326 -7.10 0.98 10.82
N ARG A 327 -7.97 1.01 11.84
CA ARG A 327 -9.33 0.48 11.69
C ARG A 327 -10.13 1.29 10.66
N ALA A 328 -10.44 0.65 9.54
CA ALA A 328 -11.34 1.19 8.54
C ALA A 328 -12.73 1.51 9.14
N GLY A 329 -13.26 2.70 8.81
CA GLY A 329 -14.62 3.10 9.20
C GLY A 329 -14.81 3.46 10.69
N ALA A 330 -13.73 3.61 11.46
CA ALA A 330 -13.81 4.07 12.84
C ALA A 330 -14.55 5.43 12.95
N LYS A 331 -15.39 5.59 13.97
CA LYS A 331 -16.09 6.83 14.31
C LYS A 331 -15.24 7.70 15.23
N THR A 332 -14.50 7.07 16.14
CA THR A 332 -13.62 7.72 17.11
C THR A 332 -12.19 7.72 16.60
N ALA A 333 -11.47 8.83 16.76
CA ALA A 333 -10.05 8.88 16.42
C ALA A 333 -9.23 8.04 17.42
N PRO A 334 -8.18 7.34 16.98
CA PRO A 334 -7.32 6.57 17.88
C PRO A 334 -6.44 7.49 18.74
N GLY A 335 -6.24 7.13 20.00
CA GLY A 335 -5.05 7.54 20.76
C GLY A 335 -3.84 6.68 20.37
N TYR A 336 -2.63 7.17 20.63
CA TYR A 336 -1.37 6.53 20.22
C TYR A 336 -0.33 6.54 21.35
N ALA A 337 0.60 5.60 21.32
CA ALA A 337 1.78 5.54 22.17
C ALA A 337 2.94 4.89 21.43
N PHE A 338 4.17 5.38 21.67
CA PHE A 338 5.41 4.78 21.18
C PHE A 338 6.16 4.13 22.33
N GLY A 339 6.80 2.99 22.08
CA GLY A 339 7.66 2.32 23.05
C GLY A 339 8.06 0.93 22.57
N ASP A 340 9.08 0.34 23.19
CA ASP A 340 9.48 -1.05 22.93
C ASP A 340 8.49 -2.01 23.61
N ILE A 341 7.41 -2.38 22.93
CA ILE A 341 6.30 -3.13 23.52
C ILE A 341 6.66 -4.60 23.67
N ASN A 342 7.35 -5.16 22.68
CA ASN A 342 7.72 -6.58 22.67
C ASN A 342 9.08 -6.87 23.35
N GLY A 343 9.89 -5.85 23.64
CA GLY A 343 11.17 -5.95 24.34
C GLY A 343 12.35 -6.28 23.42
N ASP A 344 12.24 -6.00 22.13
CA ASP A 344 13.29 -6.28 21.13
C ASP A 344 14.27 -5.12 20.91
N GLY A 345 14.08 -4.02 21.64
CA GLY A 345 14.91 -2.82 21.58
C GLY A 345 14.56 -1.85 20.46
N ARG A 346 13.49 -2.07 19.70
CA ARG A 346 13.01 -1.18 18.64
C ARG A 346 11.77 -0.41 19.08
N LEU A 347 11.47 0.67 18.37
CA LEU A 347 10.34 1.54 18.70
C LEU A 347 9.06 1.03 18.04
N ASP A 348 8.15 0.47 18.83
CA ASP A 348 6.84 0.02 18.34
C ASP A 348 5.79 1.14 18.46
N LEU A 349 4.65 0.93 17.80
CA LEU A 349 3.48 1.80 17.88
C LEU A 349 2.27 1.04 18.42
N ALA A 350 1.67 1.54 19.50
CA ALA A 350 0.35 1.10 19.96
C ALA A 350 -0.69 2.17 19.64
N LEU A 351 -1.80 1.76 19.02
CA LEU A 351 -3.00 2.57 18.82
C LEU A 351 -4.15 2.00 19.65
N SER A 352 -4.95 2.89 20.22
CA SER A 352 -6.23 2.50 20.80
C SER A 352 -7.32 2.47 19.72
N ASP A 353 -8.20 1.48 19.80
CA ASP A 353 -9.42 1.40 19.00
C ASP A 353 -10.65 1.45 19.93
N PRO A 354 -11.18 2.66 20.21
CA PRO A 354 -12.28 2.84 21.14
C PRO A 354 -13.58 2.16 20.70
N ASP A 355 -13.81 2.09 19.39
CA ASP A 355 -15.06 1.58 18.81
C ASP A 355 -15.09 0.05 18.77
N GLY A 356 -13.93 -0.58 18.53
CA GLY A 356 -13.76 -2.03 18.59
C GLY A 356 -13.43 -2.60 19.96
N ALA A 357 -13.13 -1.74 20.95
CA ALA A 357 -12.58 -2.13 22.24
C ALA A 357 -11.28 -2.95 22.10
N GLN A 358 -10.35 -2.44 21.29
CA GLN A 358 -9.09 -3.11 20.95
C GLN A 358 -7.88 -2.18 21.16
N ILE A 359 -6.70 -2.79 21.26
CA ILE A 359 -5.40 -2.14 21.05
C ILE A 359 -4.83 -2.73 19.77
N LEU A 360 -4.37 -1.88 18.86
CA LEU A 360 -3.64 -2.26 17.66
C LEU A 360 -2.16 -2.01 17.90
N CYS A 361 -1.33 -3.04 17.85
CA CYS A 361 0.12 -2.92 17.97
C CYS A 361 0.78 -3.16 16.62
N TYR A 362 1.65 -2.23 16.21
CA TYR A 362 2.49 -2.33 15.03
C TYR A 362 3.91 -2.51 15.55
N PHE A 363 4.50 -3.68 15.28
CA PHE A 363 5.87 -3.99 15.70
C PHE A 363 6.85 -3.62 14.60
N GLN A 364 7.99 -3.06 14.99
CA GLN A 364 9.02 -2.68 14.04
C GLN A 364 9.90 -3.88 13.67
N ASP A 365 10.26 -4.01 12.38
CA ASP A 365 11.20 -5.01 11.90
C ASP A 365 12.68 -4.57 12.03
N GLU A 366 13.62 -5.44 11.67
CA GLU A 366 15.06 -5.11 11.70
C GLU A 366 15.46 -4.01 10.69
N GLY A 367 14.61 -3.74 9.69
CA GLY A 367 14.79 -2.67 8.71
C GLY A 367 14.31 -1.30 9.21
N GLY A 368 13.59 -1.25 10.34
CA GLY A 368 13.02 -0.04 10.91
C GLY A 368 11.62 0.30 10.39
N GLU A 369 11.00 -0.58 9.60
CA GLU A 369 9.62 -0.41 9.13
C GLU A 369 8.63 -1.11 10.07
N LEU A 370 7.39 -0.62 10.12
CA LEU A 370 6.35 -1.29 10.91
C LEU A 370 5.72 -2.43 10.10
N GLY A 371 5.45 -3.54 10.78
CA GLY A 371 4.60 -4.60 10.25
C GLY A 371 3.12 -4.23 10.25
N GLU A 372 2.28 -5.23 9.97
CA GLU A 372 0.83 -5.10 10.07
C GLU A 372 0.35 -4.96 11.54
N ALA A 373 -0.89 -4.51 11.71
CA ALA A 373 -1.50 -4.35 13.02
C ALA A 373 -1.85 -5.69 13.68
N HIS A 374 -1.29 -5.95 14.86
CA HIS A 374 -1.76 -7.00 15.76
C HIS A 374 -2.87 -6.46 16.67
N SER A 375 -4.06 -7.06 16.58
CA SER A 375 -5.23 -6.63 17.33
C SER A 375 -5.41 -7.40 18.63
N PHE A 376 -5.48 -6.71 19.77
CA PHE A 376 -5.68 -7.29 21.09
C PHE A 376 -6.92 -6.73 21.79
N PRO A 377 -7.72 -7.54 22.51
CA PRO A 377 -8.86 -7.04 23.28
C PRO A 377 -8.47 -6.02 24.36
N SER A 378 -9.31 -5.01 24.55
CA SER A 378 -9.08 -3.90 25.49
C SER A 378 -10.38 -3.45 26.18
N LEU A 379 -10.30 -2.36 26.94
CA LEU A 379 -11.44 -1.71 27.59
C LEU A 379 -12.36 -1.06 26.52
N ALA A 380 -13.68 -1.09 26.74
CA ALA A 380 -14.62 -0.40 25.88
C ALA A 380 -14.44 1.11 25.96
N ASP A 381 -14.48 1.80 24.81
CA ASP A 381 -14.21 3.24 24.73
C ASP A 381 -12.85 3.63 25.36
N GLY A 382 -11.83 2.77 25.24
CA GLY A 382 -10.46 3.12 25.64
C GLY A 382 -9.90 4.19 24.70
N ARG A 383 -9.99 5.48 25.07
CA ARG A 383 -9.72 6.62 24.16
C ARG A 383 -8.28 7.10 24.11
N SER A 384 -7.52 6.81 25.16
CA SER A 384 -6.16 7.31 25.31
C SER A 384 -5.28 6.17 25.79
N ILE A 385 -4.09 6.09 25.19
CA ILE A 385 -3.09 5.08 25.47
C ILE A 385 -1.75 5.78 25.70
N ALA A 386 -0.93 5.26 26.62
CA ALA A 386 0.46 5.65 26.82
C ALA A 386 1.31 4.40 27.03
N ALA A 387 2.60 4.50 26.71
CA ALA A 387 3.56 3.40 26.82
C ALA A 387 4.76 3.88 27.63
N LEU A 388 5.20 3.07 28.59
CA LEU A 388 6.39 3.32 29.39
C LEU A 388 6.83 2.02 30.08
N ASP A 389 8.13 1.77 30.20
CA ASP A 389 8.63 0.69 31.07
C ASP A 389 8.42 1.06 32.55
N TRP A 390 7.19 0.86 33.02
CA TRP A 390 6.74 1.26 34.35
C TRP A 390 7.23 0.28 35.41
N ILE A 391 7.29 -1.01 35.05
CA ILE A 391 7.71 -2.06 35.98
C ILE A 391 9.22 -2.33 35.98
N GLY A 392 9.98 -1.77 35.04
CA GLY A 392 11.43 -1.96 34.92
C GLY A 392 11.81 -3.30 34.30
N SER A 393 11.01 -3.77 33.35
CA SER A 393 11.17 -5.05 32.67
C SER A 393 11.99 -4.97 31.38
N GLY A 394 12.23 -3.76 30.86
CA GLY A 394 12.73 -3.53 29.51
C GLY A 394 11.64 -3.49 28.44
N GLN A 395 10.43 -3.99 28.73
CA GLN A 395 9.25 -3.86 27.87
C GLN A 395 8.40 -2.68 28.32
N ALA A 396 7.81 -1.97 27.38
CA ALA A 396 6.85 -0.92 27.65
C ALA A 396 5.51 -1.51 28.15
N ASP A 397 5.07 -1.07 29.32
CA ASP A 397 3.72 -1.28 29.82
C ASP A 397 2.76 -0.28 29.15
N LEU A 398 1.57 -0.76 28.74
CA LEU A 398 0.56 0.06 28.07
C LEU A 398 -0.53 0.49 29.06
N PHE A 399 -0.74 1.79 29.22
CA PHE A 399 -1.81 2.37 30.02
C PHE A 399 -2.98 2.78 29.15
N VAL A 400 -4.19 2.33 29.45
CA VAL A 400 -5.41 2.65 28.69
C VAL A 400 -6.43 3.35 29.58
N ALA A 401 -6.87 4.54 29.19
CA ALA A 401 -7.96 5.27 29.85
C ALA A 401 -9.29 5.00 29.16
N SER A 402 -10.26 4.43 29.90
CA SER A 402 -11.66 4.29 29.47
C SER A 402 -12.57 5.25 30.24
N PRO A 403 -13.08 6.32 29.61
CA PRO A 403 -14.07 7.20 30.23
C PRO A 403 -15.42 6.52 30.45
N LYS A 404 -15.77 5.53 29.61
CA LYS A 404 -17.03 4.78 29.70
C LYS A 404 -17.04 3.82 30.89
N GLU A 405 -15.93 3.10 31.09
CA GLU A 405 -15.80 2.16 32.20
C GLU A 405 -15.30 2.84 33.48
N ARG A 406 -14.79 4.07 33.39
CA ARG A 406 -14.18 4.84 34.49
C ARG A 406 -12.94 4.14 35.07
N ILE A 407 -12.11 3.58 34.19
CA ILE A 407 -10.95 2.78 34.55
C ILE A 407 -9.71 3.31 33.81
N VAL A 408 -8.58 3.36 34.52
CA VAL A 408 -7.25 3.33 33.90
C VAL A 408 -6.73 1.89 34.05
N GLY A 409 -6.50 1.20 32.94
CA GLY A 409 -5.99 -0.16 32.92
C GLY A 409 -4.53 -0.22 32.48
N MET A 410 -3.77 -1.19 32.97
CA MET A 410 -2.41 -1.49 32.52
C MET A 410 -2.37 -2.84 31.82
N ALA A 411 -1.95 -2.86 30.56
CA ALA A 411 -1.71 -4.04 29.75
C ALA A 411 -0.20 -4.25 29.55
N ARG A 412 0.20 -5.50 29.32
CA ARG A 412 1.60 -5.88 29.15
C ARG A 412 1.75 -6.91 28.06
N PHE A 413 2.90 -6.92 27.42
CA PHE A 413 3.26 -7.99 26.51
C PHE A 413 3.59 -9.27 27.30
N GLU A 414 3.09 -10.41 26.82
CA GLU A 414 3.23 -11.71 27.47
C GLU A 414 4.02 -12.67 26.55
N ALA A 415 4.63 -13.70 27.14
CA ALA A 415 5.54 -14.64 26.46
C ALA A 415 4.93 -15.46 25.29
N GLY A 416 3.64 -15.26 24.97
CA GLY A 416 2.95 -15.82 23.82
C GLY A 416 2.78 -14.85 22.64
N GLY A 417 3.49 -13.72 22.61
CA GLY A 417 3.39 -12.75 21.51
C GLY A 417 2.14 -11.87 21.58
N ARG A 418 1.54 -11.72 22.76
CA ARG A 418 0.24 -11.07 22.96
C ARG A 418 0.32 -9.98 24.00
N VAL A 419 -0.38 -8.86 23.75
CA VAL A 419 -0.75 -7.91 24.80
C VAL A 419 -1.91 -8.47 25.63
N GLY A 420 -1.68 -8.66 26.93
CA GLY A 420 -2.68 -9.10 27.89
C GLY A 420 -3.82 -8.07 28.05
N TYR A 421 -4.99 -8.52 28.51
CA TYR A 421 -6.12 -7.61 28.75
C TYR A 421 -5.76 -6.56 29.81
N PRO A 422 -6.09 -5.26 29.63
CA PRO A 422 -5.75 -4.22 30.59
C PRO A 422 -6.30 -4.52 31.99
N LYS A 423 -5.41 -4.63 32.97
CA LYS A 423 -5.77 -4.84 34.38
C LYS A 423 -6.08 -3.49 35.03
N PRO A 424 -7.26 -3.31 35.64
CA PRO A 424 -7.61 -2.05 36.29
C PRO A 424 -6.59 -1.66 37.36
N LEU A 425 -6.17 -0.40 37.34
CA LEU A 425 -5.39 0.22 38.38
C LEU A 425 -6.32 0.89 39.39
N ASP A 426 -5.86 1.03 40.65
CA ASP A 426 -6.60 1.72 41.69
C ASP A 426 -6.68 3.23 41.35
N PHE A 427 -7.81 3.63 40.79
CA PHE A 427 -8.02 4.95 40.22
C PHE A 427 -9.47 5.40 40.45
N GLU A 428 -9.63 6.61 40.97
CA GLU A 428 -10.94 7.24 41.20
C GLU A 428 -11.23 8.30 40.13
N GLY A 429 -12.51 8.56 39.89
CA GLY A 429 -12.96 9.55 38.90
C GLY A 429 -13.14 8.99 37.49
N LYS A 430 -13.47 9.87 36.54
CA LYS A 430 -13.61 9.53 35.12
C LYS A 430 -12.33 9.93 34.38
N PRO A 431 -11.48 8.99 33.95
CA PRO A 431 -10.29 9.33 33.18
C PRO A 431 -10.70 9.79 31.78
N LEU A 432 -10.11 10.89 31.31
CA LEU A 432 -10.40 11.49 30.02
C LEU A 432 -9.28 11.19 29.02
N VAL A 433 -8.05 11.55 29.39
CA VAL A 433 -6.82 11.31 28.61
C VAL A 433 -5.63 11.14 29.55
N LEU A 434 -4.58 10.47 29.08
CA LEU A 434 -3.36 10.24 29.84
C LEU A 434 -2.09 10.39 28.98
N ALA A 435 -0.97 10.60 29.67
CA ALA A 435 0.39 10.53 29.12
C ALA A 435 1.33 9.99 30.19
N ALA A 436 2.39 9.32 29.76
CA ALA A 436 3.43 8.80 30.63
C ALA A 436 4.76 9.51 30.35
N SER A 437 5.58 9.69 31.38
CA SER A 437 6.97 10.09 31.26
C SER A 437 7.85 9.18 32.10
N ALA A 438 9.03 8.82 31.55
CA ALA A 438 10.08 8.14 32.30
C ALA A 438 10.62 9.00 33.45
N GLY A 439 10.47 10.33 33.37
CA GLY A 439 11.10 11.29 34.26
C GLY A 439 12.58 11.51 33.90
N SER A 440 13.21 12.51 34.52
CA SER A 440 14.66 12.70 34.44
C SER A 440 15.39 11.64 35.29
N VAL A 441 16.73 11.52 35.15
CA VAL A 441 17.56 10.54 35.91
C VAL A 441 17.34 10.63 37.44
N GLU A 442 16.93 11.79 37.95
CA GLU A 442 16.66 12.04 39.36
C GLU A 442 15.18 11.81 39.76
N GLN A 443 14.29 11.57 38.80
CA GLN A 443 12.85 11.45 39.01
C GLN A 443 12.31 10.07 38.63
N ALA A 444 11.41 9.55 39.46
CA ALA A 444 10.70 8.31 39.16
C ALA A 444 9.70 8.51 38.00
N PRO A 445 9.37 7.44 37.26
CA PRO A 445 8.29 7.42 36.27
C PRO A 445 6.99 8.08 36.75
N LEU A 446 6.35 8.83 35.86
CA LEU A 446 5.11 9.56 36.11
C LEU A 446 4.04 9.22 35.08
N LEU A 447 2.80 9.07 35.55
CA LEU A 447 1.61 8.98 34.71
C LEU A 447 0.71 10.18 35.03
N ALA A 448 0.50 11.07 34.06
CA ALA A 448 -0.45 12.17 34.16
C ALA A 448 -1.79 11.74 33.57
N VAL A 449 -2.88 11.90 34.33
CA VAL A 449 -4.24 11.58 33.89
C VAL A 449 -5.12 12.81 34.06
N ALA A 450 -5.75 13.27 32.98
CA ALA A 450 -6.84 14.23 33.07
C ALA A 450 -8.11 13.51 33.55
N VAL A 451 -8.71 14.00 34.63
CA VAL A 451 -9.82 13.35 35.33
C VAL A 451 -10.99 14.31 35.46
N GLU A 452 -12.20 13.81 35.23
CA GLU A 452 -13.44 14.47 35.66
C GLU A 452 -13.96 13.86 36.97
N GLU A 453 -14.12 14.71 37.98
CA GLU A 453 -14.62 14.38 39.31
C GLU A 453 -15.58 15.46 39.79
N ASP A 454 -16.82 15.08 40.11
CA ASP A 454 -17.85 15.98 40.62
C ASP A 454 -18.04 17.25 39.76
N GLY A 455 -17.91 17.12 38.43
CA GLY A 455 -18.02 18.23 37.48
C GLY A 455 -16.78 19.14 37.39
N LYS A 456 -15.73 18.86 38.17
CA LYS A 456 -14.42 19.51 38.06
C LYS A 456 -13.50 18.69 37.16
N ARG A 457 -12.53 19.37 36.54
CA ARG A 457 -11.48 18.75 35.73
C ARG A 457 -10.15 19.02 36.40
N LEU A 458 -9.33 17.98 36.54
CA LEU A 458 -8.02 18.07 37.15
C LEU A 458 -7.02 17.19 36.41
N ILE A 459 -5.73 17.51 36.54
CA ILE A 459 -4.65 16.59 36.20
C ILE A 459 -4.19 15.90 37.48
N ARG A 460 -4.22 14.57 37.49
CA ARG A 460 -3.67 13.74 38.56
C ARG A 460 -2.34 13.15 38.11
N PHE A 461 -1.29 13.39 38.89
CA PHE A 461 0.04 12.83 38.66
C PHE A 461 0.22 11.61 39.57
N LEU A 462 0.43 10.46 38.95
CA LEU A 462 0.58 9.17 39.61
C LEU A 462 2.02 8.71 39.50
N SER A 463 2.57 8.17 40.58
CA SER A 463 3.89 7.55 40.61
C SER A 463 3.80 6.11 41.08
N ARG A 464 4.83 5.33 40.78
CA ARG A 464 4.96 3.96 41.26
C ARG A 464 5.33 3.95 42.74
N SER A 465 4.55 3.23 43.55
CA SER A 465 4.83 2.94 44.96
C SER A 465 4.88 1.44 45.18
N GLY A 466 6.06 0.83 45.00
CA GLY A 466 6.23 -0.62 45.02
C GLY A 466 5.44 -1.30 43.89
N ASN A 467 4.39 -2.05 44.25
CA ASN A 467 3.46 -2.71 43.33
C ASN A 467 2.11 -1.95 43.16
N SER A 468 1.98 -0.76 43.75
CA SER A 468 0.74 0.04 43.72
C SER A 468 0.98 1.40 43.07
N LEU A 469 -0.11 2.08 42.71
CA LEU A 469 -0.08 3.49 42.32
C LEU A 469 -0.20 4.37 43.57
N ALA A 470 0.51 5.49 43.58
CA ALA A 470 0.29 6.55 44.54
C ALA A 470 0.05 7.87 43.81
N THR A 471 -0.94 8.64 44.29
CA THR A 471 -1.11 10.02 43.83
C THR A 471 0.02 10.85 44.40
N ARG A 472 0.83 11.42 43.51
CA ARG A 472 1.95 12.31 43.84
C ARG A 472 1.47 13.75 43.96
N ASP A 473 0.65 14.20 43.01
CA ASP A 473 0.15 15.57 42.94
C ASP A 473 -1.18 15.63 42.20
N SER A 474 -1.92 16.72 42.36
CA SER A 474 -3.16 16.98 41.62
C SER A 474 -3.36 18.48 41.42
N VAL A 475 -3.62 18.88 40.17
CA VAL A 475 -3.83 20.27 39.78
C VAL A 475 -5.22 20.42 39.18
N GLU A 476 -6.09 21.22 39.81
CA GLU A 476 -7.41 21.56 39.26
C GLU A 476 -7.27 22.51 38.07
N LEU A 477 -7.95 22.19 36.97
CA LEU A 477 -8.02 23.02 35.77
C LEU A 477 -9.28 23.88 35.85
N GLU A 478 -9.16 25.03 36.51
CA GLU A 478 -10.31 25.91 36.76
C GLU A 478 -10.93 26.47 35.47
N GLY A 479 -12.27 26.54 35.46
CA GLY A 479 -13.03 27.27 34.43
C GLY A 479 -13.15 26.60 33.07
N LEU A 480 -12.70 25.34 32.91
CA LEU A 480 -12.84 24.61 31.65
C LEU A 480 -14.31 24.34 31.29
N ARG A 481 -14.66 24.56 30.02
CA ARG A 481 -16.00 24.29 29.48
C ARG A 481 -16.06 22.92 28.80
N THR A 482 -14.96 22.50 28.19
CA THR A 482 -14.84 21.21 27.51
C THR A 482 -13.84 20.28 28.20
N ASP A 483 -13.95 18.98 27.91
CA ASP A 483 -13.03 17.97 28.42
C ASP A 483 -11.69 18.06 27.68
N PRO A 484 -10.54 17.97 28.38
CA PRO A 484 -9.25 17.79 27.74
C PRO A 484 -9.24 16.61 26.77
N ARG A 485 -8.62 16.79 25.60
CA ARG A 485 -8.53 15.78 24.54
C ARG A 485 -7.14 15.18 24.33
N ALA A 486 -6.11 15.80 24.89
CA ALA A 486 -4.76 15.28 24.91
C ALA A 486 -3.98 15.95 26.04
N VAL A 487 -2.99 15.23 26.55
CA VAL A 487 -1.95 15.73 27.45
C VAL A 487 -0.60 15.27 26.91
N ARG A 488 0.44 16.09 27.03
CA ARG A 488 1.79 15.75 26.57
C ARG A 488 2.84 16.32 27.52
N PHE A 489 3.84 15.51 27.83
CA PHE A 489 5.03 15.96 28.55
C PHE A 489 6.03 16.61 27.59
N PHE A 490 6.66 17.70 28.04
CA PHE A 490 7.78 18.37 27.38
C PHE A 490 8.40 19.38 28.34
N ASP A 491 9.66 19.76 28.12
CA ASP A 491 10.33 20.82 28.88
C ASP A 491 9.95 22.19 28.30
N ALA A 492 9.06 22.93 28.98
CA ALA A 492 8.48 24.17 28.48
C ALA A 492 9.32 25.41 28.85
N ASP A 493 9.93 25.39 30.04
CA ASP A 493 10.76 26.48 30.57
C ASP A 493 12.27 26.22 30.51
N LYS A 494 12.66 25.09 29.92
CA LYS A 494 14.05 24.68 29.60
C LYS A 494 14.89 24.41 30.85
N ASP A 495 14.27 23.86 31.88
CA ASP A 495 14.92 23.51 33.14
C ASP A 495 15.36 22.04 33.23
N GLY A 496 15.10 21.26 32.17
CA GLY A 496 15.42 19.83 32.08
C GLY A 496 14.44 18.90 32.78
N ARG A 497 13.31 19.41 33.27
CA ARG A 497 12.20 18.63 33.83
C ARG A 497 11.04 18.52 32.86
N ASP A 498 10.19 17.53 33.12
CA ASP A 498 8.99 17.33 32.34
C ASP A 498 7.87 18.24 32.85
N ASP A 499 7.53 19.25 32.05
CA ASP A 499 6.30 20.01 32.17
C ASP A 499 5.17 19.33 31.42
N LEU A 500 3.94 19.83 31.56
CA LEU A 500 2.76 19.23 30.91
C LEU A 500 1.93 20.26 30.14
N GLY A 501 1.73 20.00 28.85
CA GLY A 501 0.71 20.68 28.04
C GLY A 501 -0.62 19.93 28.07
N VAL A 502 -1.73 20.66 28.26
CA VAL A 502 -3.09 20.12 28.27
C VAL A 502 -3.90 20.77 27.14
N PHE A 503 -4.30 19.96 26.16
CA PHE A 503 -5.01 20.41 24.97
C PHE A 503 -6.52 20.32 25.18
N ILE A 504 -7.21 21.45 25.04
CA ILE A 504 -8.64 21.58 25.33
C ILE A 504 -9.36 22.06 24.07
N PRO A 505 -10.39 21.34 23.58
CA PRO A 505 -11.13 21.76 22.39
C PRO A 505 -11.76 23.14 22.55
N PHE A 506 -11.56 24.00 21.55
CA PHE A 506 -12.11 25.37 21.47
C PHE A 506 -11.63 26.35 22.55
N GLU A 507 -10.64 25.99 23.35
CA GLU A 507 -10.04 26.83 24.38
C GLU A 507 -8.52 26.88 24.21
N ALA A 508 -7.86 27.82 24.89
CA ALA A 508 -6.41 27.85 24.93
C ALA A 508 -5.85 26.64 25.66
N MET A 509 -4.74 26.10 25.15
CA MET A 509 -3.94 25.09 25.83
C MET A 509 -3.54 25.57 27.23
N ARG A 510 -3.43 24.65 28.19
CA ARG A 510 -2.80 24.92 29.50
C ARG A 510 -1.39 24.37 29.54
N ILE A 511 -0.50 25.03 30.27
CA ILE A 511 0.87 24.57 30.56
C ILE A 511 1.03 24.50 32.07
N LEU A 512 1.43 23.33 32.57
CA LEU A 512 1.72 23.08 33.97
C LEU A 512 3.23 22.88 34.10
N ILE A 513 3.89 23.76 34.84
CA ILE A 513 5.34 23.72 35.05
C ILE A 513 5.67 22.87 36.28
N GLN A 514 6.62 21.95 36.16
CA GLN A 514 7.13 21.18 37.28
C GLN A 514 8.17 21.99 38.07
N ARG A 515 7.95 22.16 39.37
CA ARG A 515 8.87 22.89 40.25
C ARG A 515 9.95 21.97 40.82
N ASP A 516 10.97 22.55 41.44
CA ASP A 516 12.08 21.82 42.09
C ASP A 516 11.61 20.79 43.15
N ASP A 517 10.47 21.04 43.80
CA ASP A 517 9.87 20.13 44.77
C ASP A 517 9.04 19.01 44.11
N GLY A 518 8.95 19.02 42.78
CA GLY A 518 8.23 18.07 41.94
C GLY A 518 6.71 18.24 41.95
N ARG A 519 6.19 19.36 42.48
CA ARG A 519 4.79 19.77 42.29
C ARG A 519 4.62 20.47 40.95
N PHE A 520 3.41 20.41 40.41
CA PHE A 520 3.03 21.08 39.17
C PHE A 520 2.23 22.35 39.45
N GLU A 521 2.51 23.41 38.69
CA GLU A 521 1.82 24.70 38.78
C GLU A 521 1.26 25.10 37.41
N ASP A 522 -0.04 25.38 37.33
CA ASP A 522 -0.67 25.90 36.10
C ASP A 522 -0.32 27.38 35.90
N ILE A 523 0.64 27.67 35.03
CA ILE A 523 1.05 29.04 34.69
C ILE A 523 0.01 29.75 33.80
N SER A 524 -0.95 29.03 33.24
CA SER A 524 -1.94 29.57 32.31
C SER A 524 -3.04 30.36 32.99
N ALA A 525 -3.20 30.20 34.31
CA ALA A 525 -4.09 31.00 35.13
C ALA A 525 -3.50 32.39 35.45
N ALA A 526 -2.22 32.62 35.18
CA ALA A 526 -1.56 33.88 35.47
C ALA A 526 -2.05 35.01 34.54
N PRO A 527 -2.23 36.26 35.04
CA PRO A 527 -2.69 37.39 34.22
C PRO A 527 -1.80 37.73 33.01
N GLY A 528 -0.52 37.33 33.05
CA GLY A 528 0.46 37.55 31.97
C GLY A 528 0.46 36.50 30.86
N TYR A 529 -0.30 35.40 31.04
CA TYR A 529 -0.29 34.30 30.08
C TYR A 529 -0.92 34.73 28.74
N ARG A 530 -0.12 34.73 27.67
CA ARG A 530 -0.56 35.12 26.32
C ARG A 530 -1.29 33.97 25.62
N SER A 531 -2.48 33.65 26.11
CA SER A 531 -3.32 32.55 25.64
C SER A 531 -3.59 32.56 24.13
N GLY A 532 -3.62 33.75 23.50
CA GLY A 532 -3.79 33.88 22.05
C GLY A 532 -2.71 33.21 21.19
N LEU A 533 -1.55 32.84 21.75
CA LEU A 533 -0.51 32.08 21.06
C LEU A 533 -0.80 30.58 20.98
N VAL A 534 -1.69 30.08 21.85
CA VAL A 534 -2.05 28.66 21.97
C VAL A 534 -3.56 28.47 22.04
N ASP A 535 -4.32 29.45 21.54
CA ASP A 535 -5.78 29.42 21.51
C ASP A 535 -6.27 28.38 20.50
N LYS A 536 -7.16 27.48 20.94
CA LYS A 536 -7.75 26.42 20.12
C LYS A 536 -6.71 25.51 19.45
N LEU A 537 -5.58 25.32 20.12
CA LEU A 537 -4.47 24.57 19.57
C LEU A 537 -4.81 23.08 19.46
N GLU A 538 -4.61 22.52 18.27
CA GLU A 538 -4.69 21.09 18.01
C GLU A 538 -3.40 20.37 18.49
N PRO A 539 -3.47 19.13 19.00
CA PRO A 539 -2.27 18.38 19.37
C PRO A 539 -1.29 18.21 18.22
N SER A 540 -1.76 18.13 16.97
CA SER A 540 -0.89 18.05 15.78
C SER A 540 -0.14 19.35 15.48
N ALA A 541 -0.63 20.48 15.97
CA ALA A 541 -0.11 21.80 15.67
C ALA A 541 1.00 22.26 16.64
N LEU A 542 1.38 21.42 17.61
CA LEU A 542 2.50 21.67 18.52
C LEU A 542 3.55 20.59 18.37
N SER A 543 4.78 21.02 18.06
CA SER A 543 5.97 20.16 17.99
C SER A 543 7.06 20.71 18.90
N ILE A 544 7.84 19.82 19.51
CA ILE A 544 9.04 20.16 20.29
C ILE A 544 10.24 19.82 19.44
N VAL A 545 10.99 20.83 18.99
CA VAL A 545 12.00 20.65 17.94
C VAL A 545 13.28 21.45 18.23
N HIS A 546 14.42 20.91 17.79
CA HIS A 546 15.67 21.66 17.78
C HIS A 546 15.75 22.47 16.48
N THR A 547 15.87 23.79 16.57
CA THR A 547 16.12 24.67 15.41
C THR A 547 17.60 25.04 15.32
N ASN A 548 18.06 25.44 14.12
CA ASN A 548 19.45 25.84 13.92
C ASN A 548 19.92 26.93 14.90
N GLY A 549 20.98 26.64 15.64
CA GLY A 549 21.63 27.59 16.56
C GLY A 549 21.04 27.65 17.98
N ASN A 550 20.06 26.81 18.30
CA ASN A 550 19.53 26.68 19.66
C ASN A 550 20.16 25.48 20.37
N GLU A 551 20.60 25.68 21.61
CA GLU A 551 21.13 24.59 22.47
C GLU A 551 20.01 23.72 23.06
N HIS A 552 18.80 24.25 23.17
CA HIS A 552 17.63 23.58 23.74
C HIS A 552 16.50 23.51 22.70
N ALA A 553 15.64 22.50 22.83
CA ALA A 553 14.43 22.40 22.01
C ALA A 553 13.52 23.63 22.18
N SER A 554 12.76 23.94 21.14
CA SER A 554 11.81 25.06 21.09
C SER A 554 10.40 24.54 20.83
N ILE A 555 9.40 25.24 21.37
CA ILE A 555 8.00 24.92 21.12
C ILE A 555 7.59 25.57 19.80
N LEU A 556 7.31 24.75 18.79
CA LEU A 556 6.86 25.21 17.49
C LEU A 556 5.35 25.05 17.38
N VAL A 557 4.65 26.16 17.15
CA VAL A 557 3.18 26.22 17.06
C VAL A 557 2.75 26.60 15.64
N ALA A 558 2.00 25.72 14.99
CA ALA A 558 1.40 25.94 13.68
C ALA A 558 0.07 26.70 13.77
N GLY A 559 -0.24 27.50 12.74
CA GLY A 559 -1.47 28.27 12.65
C GLY A 559 -1.84 28.65 11.22
N SER A 560 -2.71 29.65 11.07
CA SER A 560 -3.18 30.11 9.76
C SER A 560 -2.08 30.92 9.04
N GLY A 561 -1.46 30.30 8.03
CA GLY A 561 -0.47 30.89 7.14
C GLY A 561 0.94 31.00 7.74
N TYR A 562 1.18 30.45 8.93
CA TYR A 562 2.47 30.52 9.60
C TYR A 562 2.66 29.42 10.64
N ALA A 563 3.91 29.26 11.08
CA ALA A 563 4.27 28.66 12.36
C ALA A 563 5.12 29.63 13.19
N ARG A 564 5.15 29.47 14.50
CA ARG A 564 5.92 30.31 15.44
C ARG A 564 6.68 29.47 16.44
N SER A 565 7.94 29.84 16.66
CA SER A 565 8.70 29.37 17.82
C SER A 565 8.31 30.22 19.03
N ILE A 566 7.86 29.58 20.10
CA ILE A 566 7.48 30.21 21.35
C ILE A 566 8.27 29.63 22.53
N GLU A 567 8.45 30.45 23.57
CA GLU A 567 9.12 30.08 24.82
C GLU A 567 8.34 30.58 26.02
N VAL A 568 8.45 29.86 27.14
CA VAL A 568 8.00 30.32 28.46
C VAL A 568 9.13 31.14 29.07
N ASP A 569 8.88 32.42 29.35
CA ASP A 569 9.86 33.25 30.05
C ASP A 569 9.85 32.99 31.57
N SER A 570 10.82 33.56 32.29
CA SER A 570 10.95 33.39 33.75
C SER A 570 9.78 33.90 34.58
N SER A 571 8.82 34.62 33.97
CA SER A 571 7.58 35.05 34.61
C SER A 571 6.39 34.12 34.33
N GLY A 572 6.59 33.04 33.56
CA GLY A 572 5.55 32.13 33.11
C GLY A 572 4.73 32.66 31.92
N SER A 573 5.22 33.67 31.20
CA SER A 573 4.55 34.24 30.02
C SER A 573 5.10 33.66 28.73
N LEU A 574 4.21 33.41 27.76
CA LEU A 574 4.59 32.96 26.42
C LEU A 574 5.12 34.13 25.57
N GLN A 575 6.32 33.95 25.00
CA GLN A 575 6.95 34.90 24.07
C GLN A 575 7.16 34.26 22.71
N VAL A 576 6.98 35.05 21.64
CA VAL A 576 7.34 34.64 20.28
C VAL A 576 8.80 34.96 20.05
N ILE A 577 9.57 33.95 19.68
CA ILE A 577 11.01 34.08 19.38
C ILE A 577 11.22 34.28 17.89
N ASP A 578 10.48 33.56 17.06
CA ASP A 578 10.58 33.63 15.60
C ASP A 578 9.24 33.25 14.93
N GLN A 579 9.08 33.61 13.65
CA GLN A 579 7.91 33.29 12.84
C GLN A 579 8.31 32.83 11.44
N TYR A 580 7.66 31.77 10.99
CA TYR A 580 7.88 31.13 9.70
C TYR A 580 6.61 31.23 8.87
N ASN A 581 6.66 31.97 7.75
CA ASN A 581 5.47 32.21 6.94
C ASN A 581 5.34 31.17 5.84
N ALA A 582 4.16 30.58 5.73
CA ALA A 582 3.81 29.74 4.59
C ALA A 582 3.82 30.56 3.29
N ARG A 583 3.83 29.85 2.15
CA ARG A 583 3.82 30.47 0.82
C ARG A 583 2.63 31.39 0.60
N GLU A 584 1.47 31.02 1.11
CA GLU A 584 0.22 31.77 1.01
C GLU A 584 -0.35 32.01 2.40
N SER A 585 -0.80 33.24 2.69
CA SER A 585 -1.31 33.62 4.01
C SER A 585 -2.63 32.96 4.40
N ILE A 586 -3.36 32.41 3.43
CA ILE A 586 -4.66 31.74 3.62
C ILE A 586 -4.54 30.23 3.86
N THR A 587 -3.32 29.68 3.87
CA THR A 587 -3.08 28.26 4.10
C THR A 587 -3.28 27.91 5.56
N GLU A 588 -3.84 26.74 5.85
CA GLU A 588 -3.96 26.23 7.21
C GLU A 588 -2.82 25.24 7.43
N ILE A 589 -1.85 25.63 8.28
CA ILE A 589 -0.73 24.76 8.62
C ILE A 589 -1.16 23.90 9.80
N ALA A 590 -1.24 22.59 9.58
CA ALA A 590 -1.77 21.63 10.55
C ALA A 590 -0.69 21.03 11.47
N ALA A 591 0.57 21.08 11.02
CA ALA A 591 1.76 20.68 11.77
C ALA A 591 3.00 21.42 11.26
N ALA A 592 4.01 21.60 12.10
CA ALA A 592 5.27 22.24 11.73
C ALA A 592 6.45 21.55 12.43
N PHE A 593 7.59 21.47 11.75
CA PHE A 593 8.78 20.73 12.18
C PHE A 593 10.07 21.48 11.87
N ALA A 594 11.18 21.05 12.47
CA ALA A 594 12.52 21.55 12.17
C ALA A 594 13.49 20.39 11.90
N ILE A 595 13.69 20.03 10.64
CA ILE A 595 14.31 18.77 10.20
C ILE A 595 15.32 19.02 9.09
N ASP A 596 16.43 18.28 9.07
CA ASP A 596 17.44 18.38 8.00
C ASP A 596 17.00 17.56 6.79
N VAL A 597 16.27 18.20 5.88
CA VAL A 597 15.72 17.55 4.68
C VAL A 597 16.85 17.23 3.70
N THR A 598 17.93 18.02 3.70
CA THR A 598 18.99 17.93 2.69
C THR A 598 20.16 17.05 3.09
N GLY A 599 20.30 16.73 4.38
CA GLY A 599 21.45 16.04 4.95
C GLY A 599 22.70 16.92 5.06
N ASP A 600 22.56 18.25 5.02
CA ASP A 600 23.69 19.19 5.08
C ASP A 600 24.07 19.61 6.52
N GLY A 601 23.39 19.04 7.52
CA GLY A 601 23.52 19.33 8.93
C GLY A 601 22.74 20.56 9.38
N ARG A 602 21.99 21.23 8.49
CA ARG A 602 21.13 22.37 8.82
C ARG A 602 19.67 21.94 8.72
N ARG A 603 18.89 22.36 9.70
CA ARG A 603 17.47 22.05 9.77
C ARG A 603 16.64 23.07 8.99
N GLU A 604 15.81 22.61 8.07
CA GLU A 604 14.75 23.39 7.46
C GLU A 604 13.54 23.47 8.37
N ILE A 605 12.73 24.52 8.20
CA ILE A 605 11.38 24.54 8.76
C ILE A 605 10.44 23.90 7.75
N VAL A 606 9.73 22.87 8.18
CA VAL A 606 8.80 22.13 7.34
C VAL A 606 7.38 22.35 7.84
N LEU A 607 6.50 22.84 6.97
CA LEU A 607 5.11 23.17 7.29
C LEU A 607 4.18 22.22 6.54
N PHE A 608 3.30 21.51 7.25
CA PHE A 608 2.29 20.67 6.61
C PHE A 608 1.05 21.48 6.25
N ASP A 609 0.88 21.72 4.95
CA ASP A 609 -0.31 22.36 4.36
C ASP A 609 -1.34 21.29 4.02
N GLN A 610 -2.30 21.10 4.92
CA GLN A 610 -3.31 20.07 4.79
C GLN A 610 -4.26 20.33 3.61
N ARG A 611 -4.45 21.59 3.20
CA ARG A 611 -5.35 21.96 2.11
C ARG A 611 -4.73 21.62 0.75
N ASN A 612 -3.46 21.96 0.57
CA ASN A 612 -2.73 21.68 -0.66
C ASN A 612 -2.10 20.27 -0.69
N ARG A 613 -2.18 19.52 0.41
CA ARG A 613 -1.71 18.13 0.54
C ARG A 613 -0.19 18.01 0.38
N GLU A 614 0.55 18.97 0.90
CA GLU A 614 2.01 19.07 0.74
C GLU A 614 2.72 19.52 2.02
N LEU A 615 3.99 19.14 2.12
CA LEU A 615 4.96 19.74 3.01
C LEU A 615 5.60 20.92 2.28
N GLN A 616 5.55 22.12 2.87
CA GLN A 616 6.30 23.29 2.41
C GLN A 616 7.64 23.35 3.15
N ILE A 617 8.73 23.49 2.42
CA ILE A 617 10.09 23.51 2.96
C ILE A 617 10.62 24.94 2.93
N LEU A 618 10.98 25.46 4.10
CA LEU A 618 11.54 26.78 4.28
C LEU A 618 13.02 26.69 4.65
N ARG A 619 13.86 27.38 3.88
CA ARG A 619 15.32 27.43 4.08
C ARG A 619 15.76 28.75 4.65
N ARG A 620 16.76 28.71 5.53
CA ARG A 620 17.35 29.90 6.14
C ARG A 620 18.29 30.60 5.16
N ASN A 621 18.01 31.85 4.82
CA ASN A 621 18.85 32.67 3.94
C ASN A 621 20.07 33.26 4.67
N ALA A 622 20.92 34.00 3.95
CA ALA A 622 22.14 34.61 4.50
C ALA A 622 21.87 35.66 5.60
N GLN A 623 20.67 36.23 5.65
CA GLN A 623 20.23 37.17 6.68
C GLN A 623 19.61 36.45 7.89
N GLY A 624 19.56 35.11 7.87
CA GLY A 624 19.01 34.31 8.95
C GLY A 624 17.49 34.15 8.93
N VAL A 625 16.82 34.57 7.85
CA VAL A 625 15.37 34.51 7.68
C VAL A 625 14.98 33.25 6.90
N TYR A 626 13.97 32.53 7.36
CA TYR A 626 13.42 31.38 6.67
C TYR A 626 12.49 31.81 5.53
N ILE A 627 12.77 31.33 4.32
CA ILE A 627 11.99 31.61 3.11
C ILE A 627 11.56 30.30 2.46
N TYR A 628 10.35 30.28 1.90
CA TYR A 628 9.88 29.16 1.10
C TYR A 628 10.91 28.83 0.01
N SER A 629 11.28 27.55 -0.07
CA SER A 629 12.23 27.04 -1.06
C SER A 629 11.59 26.00 -1.97
N ASP A 630 10.82 25.07 -1.41
CA ASP A 630 10.31 23.91 -2.15
C ASP A 630 9.07 23.30 -1.47
N SER A 631 8.49 22.27 -2.09
CA SER A 631 7.33 21.53 -1.59
C SER A 631 7.40 20.04 -1.95
N ALA A 632 6.97 19.16 -1.04
CA ALA A 632 6.80 17.73 -1.31
C ALA A 632 5.33 17.29 -1.14
N PRO A 633 4.75 16.53 -2.10
CA PRO A 633 3.40 16.01 -1.97
C PRO A 633 3.33 14.91 -0.89
N LEU A 634 2.34 14.98 0.00
CA LEU A 634 2.14 13.99 1.07
C LEU A 634 0.77 13.29 0.99
N GLY A 635 -0.19 13.89 0.30
CA GLY A 635 -1.54 13.33 0.15
C GLY A 635 -2.50 13.80 1.25
N ARG A 636 -3.58 13.04 1.47
CA ARG A 636 -4.68 13.46 2.36
C ARG A 636 -4.72 12.66 3.66
N ILE A 637 -4.76 13.37 4.78
CA ILE A 637 -4.99 12.78 6.10
C ILE A 637 -5.93 13.67 6.93
N ASN A 638 -6.81 13.02 7.69
CA ASN A 638 -7.60 13.70 8.73
C ASN A 638 -6.76 13.70 10.01
N LEU A 639 -5.87 14.69 10.11
CA LEU A 639 -4.81 14.72 11.13
C LEU A 639 -5.35 14.80 12.56
N VAL A 640 -4.77 13.99 13.44
CA VAL A 640 -5.06 13.88 14.88
C VAL A 640 -3.83 14.26 15.70
N ALA A 641 -2.66 13.76 15.31
CA ALA A 641 -1.38 14.06 15.93
C ALA A 641 -0.27 14.04 14.90
N ALA A 642 0.82 14.75 15.18
CA ALA A 642 2.01 14.73 14.37
C ALA A 642 3.24 14.86 15.28
N HIS A 643 4.32 14.15 14.93
CA HIS A 643 5.55 14.08 15.73
C HIS A 643 6.79 14.09 14.85
N GLN A 644 7.86 14.64 15.40
CA GLN A 644 9.21 14.49 14.89
C GLN A 644 9.96 13.56 15.85
N ILE A 645 10.35 12.38 15.36
CA ILE A 645 10.94 11.32 16.18
C ILE A 645 11.83 10.45 15.30
N ASP A 646 13.01 10.06 15.77
CA ASP A 646 13.81 9.02 15.13
C ASP A 646 13.09 7.69 15.27
N PHE A 647 12.32 7.32 14.25
CA PHE A 647 11.38 6.22 14.33
C PHE A 647 12.10 4.90 14.11
N ASN A 648 13.00 4.86 13.12
CA ASN A 648 13.75 3.68 12.69
C ASN A 648 15.12 3.53 13.41
N ASN A 649 15.41 4.39 14.40
CA ASN A 649 16.63 4.42 15.19
C ASN A 649 17.90 4.53 14.32
N ASP A 650 17.83 5.28 13.22
CA ASP A 650 18.94 5.50 12.30
C ASP A 650 19.78 6.74 12.64
N GLY A 651 19.41 7.46 13.70
CA GLY A 651 20.07 8.68 14.16
C GLY A 651 19.54 9.94 13.48
N HIS A 652 18.58 9.83 12.55
CA HIS A 652 17.87 10.94 11.93
C HIS A 652 16.43 10.95 12.43
N GLU A 653 15.91 12.14 12.74
CA GLU A 653 14.50 12.26 13.10
C GLU A 653 13.63 12.07 11.85
N ASP A 654 12.55 11.32 11.96
CA ASP A 654 11.51 11.11 10.97
C ASP A 654 10.27 11.96 11.28
N LEU A 655 9.33 12.01 10.35
CA LEU A 655 8.03 12.63 10.60
C LEU A 655 6.93 11.56 10.70
N PHE A 656 6.19 11.58 11.79
CA PHE A 656 5.01 10.73 12.00
C PHE A 656 3.74 11.57 11.97
N PHE A 657 2.72 11.10 11.24
CA PHE A 657 1.40 11.73 11.18
C PHE A 657 0.31 10.71 11.48
N LEU A 658 -0.45 10.90 12.55
CA LEU A 658 -1.61 10.06 12.87
C LEU A 658 -2.87 10.72 12.34
N GLY A 659 -3.62 9.96 11.56
CA GLY A 659 -4.97 10.29 11.14
C GLY A 659 -6.01 9.41 11.82
N LYS A 660 -7.27 9.65 11.46
CA LYS A 660 -8.39 8.86 11.99
C LYS A 660 -8.45 7.42 11.48
N ASP A 661 -8.08 7.18 10.22
CA ASP A 661 -8.22 5.89 9.51
C ASP A 661 -6.87 5.32 9.00
N ARG A 662 -5.77 6.02 9.28
CA ARG A 662 -4.42 5.72 8.79
C ARG A 662 -3.38 6.50 9.59
N PHE A 663 -2.12 6.14 9.44
CA PHE A 663 -1.00 6.99 9.82
C PHE A 663 0.11 6.93 8.78
N TRP A 664 0.99 7.93 8.80
CA TRP A 664 2.14 8.04 7.92
C TRP A 664 3.42 8.06 8.73
N VAL A 665 4.43 7.36 8.22
CA VAL A 665 5.83 7.56 8.58
C VAL A 665 6.51 8.13 7.35
N VAL A 666 7.16 9.28 7.48
CA VAL A 666 7.99 9.89 6.43
C VAL A 666 9.43 9.73 6.89
N PRO A 667 10.12 8.66 6.47
CA PRO A 667 11.49 8.42 6.90
C PRO A 667 12.46 9.43 6.26
N MET A 668 13.37 9.98 7.06
CA MET A 668 14.49 10.78 6.59
C MET A 668 15.69 9.87 6.33
N GLY A 669 16.44 10.12 5.25
CA GLY A 669 17.69 9.40 4.98
C GLY A 669 17.58 7.93 4.52
N ARG A 670 16.43 7.26 4.74
CA ARG A 670 16.20 5.87 4.30
C ARG A 670 14.95 5.72 3.42
N HIS A 671 15.17 5.49 2.13
CA HIS A 671 14.18 4.88 1.23
C HIS A 671 14.84 3.70 0.57
N SER A 672 14.30 2.49 0.77
CA SER A 672 14.87 1.27 0.19
C SER A 672 14.85 1.30 -1.34
N PHE A 673 13.87 2.00 -1.95
CA PHE A 673 13.69 2.02 -3.40
C PHE A 673 13.39 3.42 -3.97
N GLN A 674 13.69 3.60 -5.25
CA GLN A 674 13.13 4.64 -6.10
C GLN A 674 12.65 4.06 -7.42
N ALA A 675 11.64 4.68 -8.03
CA ALA A 675 11.29 4.34 -9.40
C ALA A 675 12.25 5.02 -10.37
N GLU A 676 12.66 4.29 -11.41
CA GLU A 676 13.38 4.83 -12.55
C GLU A 676 12.72 4.38 -13.86
N THR A 677 12.85 5.20 -14.90
CA THR A 677 12.43 4.81 -16.25
C THR A 677 13.55 4.00 -16.89
N VAL A 678 13.26 2.75 -17.25
CA VAL A 678 14.19 1.86 -17.95
C VAL A 678 14.43 2.38 -19.36
N PHE A 679 13.35 2.66 -20.09
CA PHE A 679 13.39 3.34 -21.38
C PHE A 679 12.02 3.95 -21.71
N SER A 680 11.99 4.76 -22.76
CA SER A 680 10.76 5.20 -23.41
C SER A 680 10.91 5.07 -24.92
N TYR A 681 9.89 4.55 -25.59
CA TYR A 681 9.86 4.29 -27.01
C TYR A 681 8.85 5.22 -27.70
N GLU A 682 9.36 5.99 -28.66
CA GLU A 682 8.57 6.77 -29.61
C GLU A 682 8.49 6.00 -30.92
N THR A 683 7.28 5.80 -31.44
CA THR A 683 7.07 5.18 -32.74
C THR A 683 7.61 6.06 -33.86
N ASP A 684 8.24 5.46 -34.87
CA ASP A 684 8.60 6.15 -36.11
C ASP A 684 7.45 6.14 -37.13
N LEU A 685 6.33 5.47 -36.80
CA LEU A 685 5.14 5.42 -37.63
C LEU A 685 4.43 6.78 -37.63
N LYS A 686 4.26 7.31 -38.84
CA LYS A 686 3.75 8.66 -39.03
C LYS A 686 2.32 8.82 -38.48
N ASP A 687 2.17 9.87 -37.66
CA ASP A 687 0.91 10.32 -37.06
C ASP A 687 0.27 9.27 -36.11
N ILE A 688 1.02 8.28 -35.64
CA ILE A 688 0.57 7.29 -34.66
C ILE A 688 0.73 7.83 -33.23
N ARG A 689 -0.22 7.53 -32.35
CA ARG A 689 -0.16 7.84 -30.92
C ARG A 689 -0.72 6.69 -30.12
N TYR A 690 0.09 6.15 -29.22
CA TYR A 690 -0.36 5.04 -28.41
C TYR A 690 -1.44 5.47 -27.41
N GLY A 691 -2.45 4.63 -27.29
CA GLY A 691 -3.56 4.74 -26.37
C GLY A 691 -3.65 3.57 -25.39
N ASP A 692 -3.05 2.43 -25.73
CA ASP A 692 -3.01 1.22 -24.90
C ASP A 692 -1.70 0.43 -25.06
N ALA A 693 -1.41 -0.46 -24.11
CA ALA A 693 -0.25 -1.36 -24.14
C ALA A 693 -0.62 -2.75 -23.60
N ALA A 694 0.00 -3.79 -24.17
CA ALA A 694 -0.05 -5.16 -23.68
C ALA A 694 1.35 -5.79 -23.77
N VAL A 695 1.53 -6.94 -23.13
CA VAL A 695 2.83 -7.64 -23.05
C VAL A 695 2.62 -9.14 -23.22
N GLY A 696 3.64 -9.83 -23.74
CA GLY A 696 3.65 -11.29 -23.86
C GLY A 696 4.70 -11.74 -24.88
N ASP A 697 5.17 -12.98 -24.77
CA ASP A 697 6.18 -13.55 -25.68
C ASP A 697 5.52 -14.04 -26.98
N LEU A 698 5.33 -13.13 -27.95
CA LEU A 698 4.54 -13.42 -29.16
C LEU A 698 5.39 -14.09 -30.25
N ASN A 699 6.70 -13.86 -30.25
CA ASN A 699 7.63 -14.54 -31.14
C ASN A 699 8.16 -15.87 -30.56
N ASN A 700 7.81 -16.21 -29.31
CA ASN A 700 8.18 -17.43 -28.58
C ASN A 700 9.70 -17.59 -28.43
N ASP A 701 10.41 -16.49 -28.20
CA ASP A 701 11.86 -16.46 -28.00
C ASP A 701 12.28 -16.57 -26.52
N GLY A 702 11.30 -16.63 -25.61
CA GLY A 702 11.49 -16.67 -24.16
C GLY A 702 11.62 -15.29 -23.51
N THR A 703 11.50 -14.21 -24.28
CA THR A 703 11.52 -12.81 -23.81
C THR A 703 10.13 -12.20 -23.99
N THR A 704 9.67 -11.43 -23.01
CA THR A 704 8.42 -10.68 -23.14
C THR A 704 8.53 -9.60 -24.23
N ASP A 705 7.67 -9.67 -25.24
CA ASP A 705 7.47 -8.60 -26.22
C ASP A 705 6.53 -7.53 -25.68
N LEU A 706 6.62 -6.33 -26.26
CA LEU A 706 5.77 -5.20 -25.92
C LEU A 706 4.84 -4.89 -27.10
N ILE A 707 3.56 -4.83 -26.84
CA ILE A 707 2.53 -4.54 -27.84
C ILE A 707 1.99 -3.14 -27.55
N ALA A 708 2.24 -2.19 -28.44
CA ALA A 708 1.73 -0.84 -28.35
C ALA A 708 0.54 -0.65 -29.30
N ILE A 709 -0.54 -0.04 -28.80
CA ILE A 709 -1.81 0.07 -29.52
C ILE A 709 -2.18 1.54 -29.70
N ASP A 710 -2.41 1.97 -30.94
CA ASP A 710 -3.10 3.24 -31.24
C ASP A 710 -4.60 2.97 -31.34
N THR A 711 -5.33 3.32 -30.29
CA THR A 711 -6.76 3.06 -30.16
C THR A 711 -7.62 3.98 -31.02
N GLN A 712 -7.06 5.05 -31.61
CA GLN A 712 -7.78 5.94 -32.50
C GLN A 712 -7.68 5.51 -33.96
N ARG A 713 -6.59 4.84 -34.32
CA ARG A 713 -6.29 4.38 -35.68
C ARG A 713 -6.34 2.87 -35.82
N SER A 714 -6.63 2.17 -34.73
CA SER A 714 -6.76 0.72 -34.66
C SER A 714 -5.53 0.03 -35.21
N LEU A 715 -4.36 0.53 -34.81
CA LEU A 715 -3.06 0.00 -35.16
C LEU A 715 -2.50 -0.77 -33.97
N ILE A 716 -1.95 -1.94 -34.26
CA ILE A 716 -1.07 -2.67 -33.35
C ILE A 716 0.35 -2.58 -33.87
N GLU A 717 1.27 -2.32 -32.96
CA GLU A 717 2.71 -2.35 -33.19
C GLU A 717 3.37 -3.25 -32.13
N VAL A 718 3.98 -4.34 -32.58
CA VAL A 718 4.73 -5.29 -31.75
C VAL A 718 6.19 -4.88 -31.77
N LEU A 719 6.73 -4.68 -30.57
CA LEU A 719 8.08 -4.26 -30.32
C LEU A 719 8.85 -5.40 -29.66
N THR A 720 9.92 -5.84 -30.30
CA THR A 720 10.82 -6.87 -29.77
C THR A 720 11.99 -6.21 -29.07
N ARG A 721 12.49 -6.87 -28.00
CA ARG A 721 13.59 -6.37 -27.17
C ARG A 721 14.81 -7.26 -27.27
N VAL A 722 15.95 -6.69 -27.63
CA VAL A 722 17.26 -7.35 -27.54
C VAL A 722 18.15 -6.54 -26.60
N GLY A 723 18.34 -7.06 -25.39
CA GLY A 723 19.04 -6.34 -24.32
C GLY A 723 18.27 -5.09 -23.88
N MET A 724 18.84 -3.91 -24.15
CA MET A 724 18.20 -2.60 -23.89
C MET A 724 17.63 -1.95 -25.16
N GLU A 725 17.90 -2.50 -26.35
CA GLU A 725 17.34 -1.98 -27.59
C GLU A 725 15.94 -2.54 -27.82
N VAL A 726 15.01 -1.68 -28.23
CA VAL A 726 13.63 -2.01 -28.58
C VAL A 726 13.38 -1.55 -30.01
N LYS A 727 12.80 -2.42 -30.85
CA LYS A 727 12.50 -2.11 -32.25
C LYS A 727 11.12 -2.59 -32.65
N SER A 728 10.50 -1.83 -33.54
CA SER A 728 9.29 -2.25 -34.26
C SER A 728 9.60 -3.49 -35.11
N ALA A 729 8.96 -4.60 -34.78
CA ALA A 729 9.14 -5.87 -35.47
C ALA A 729 7.98 -6.17 -36.43
N LEU A 730 6.75 -5.84 -36.00
CA LEU A 730 5.53 -6.01 -36.78
C LEU A 730 4.58 -4.86 -36.46
N HIS A 731 3.93 -4.29 -37.47
CA HIS A 731 2.77 -3.43 -37.25
C HIS A 731 1.71 -3.65 -38.31
N PHE A 732 0.45 -3.55 -37.91
CA PHE A 732 -0.68 -3.68 -38.83
C PHE A 732 -1.91 -2.96 -38.28
N ARG A 733 -2.82 -2.59 -39.20
CA ARG A 733 -4.14 -2.08 -38.82
C ARG A 733 -5.10 -3.25 -38.67
N VAL A 734 -5.84 -3.26 -37.56
CA VAL A 734 -6.81 -4.30 -37.24
C VAL A 734 -8.04 -4.18 -38.14
N PHE A 735 -8.49 -2.96 -38.44
CA PHE A 735 -9.58 -2.69 -39.36
C PHE A 735 -9.48 -1.29 -39.99
N GLU A 736 -10.22 -1.08 -41.09
CA GLU A 736 -10.39 0.24 -41.70
C GLU A 736 -11.64 0.92 -41.11
N SER A 737 -11.49 2.13 -40.59
CA SER A 737 -12.60 2.97 -40.14
C SER A 737 -13.06 3.89 -41.28
N ASP A 738 -14.34 3.79 -41.69
CA ASP A 738 -14.94 4.76 -42.61
C ASP A 738 -15.40 6.00 -41.82
N PRO A 739 -14.77 7.17 -42.00
CA PRO A 739 -15.14 8.39 -41.27
C PRO A 739 -16.57 8.90 -41.56
N ASN A 740 -17.25 8.37 -42.58
CA ASN A 740 -18.63 8.74 -42.93
C ASN A 740 -19.69 7.82 -42.29
N LEU A 741 -19.31 6.67 -41.73
CA LEU A 741 -20.21 5.83 -40.96
C LEU A 741 -20.25 6.32 -39.52
N LYS A 742 -21.43 6.80 -39.08
CA LYS A 742 -21.68 7.01 -37.64
C LYS A 742 -21.59 5.65 -36.95
N ALA A 743 -20.50 5.41 -36.23
CA ALA A 743 -20.34 4.21 -35.41
C ALA A 743 -21.56 4.05 -34.51
N ARG A 744 -22.25 2.91 -34.62
CA ARG A 744 -23.26 2.51 -33.64
C ARG A 744 -22.50 2.04 -32.40
N GLY A 745 -22.53 2.83 -31.33
CA GLY A 745 -22.24 2.36 -29.98
C GLY A 745 -20.79 1.98 -29.69
N SER A 746 -19.90 2.96 -29.60
CA SER A 746 -18.73 2.99 -28.71
C SER A 746 -18.05 4.36 -28.90
N GLN A 747 -17.94 5.17 -27.83
CA GLN A 747 -17.08 6.37 -27.82
C GLN A 747 -15.64 6.02 -27.41
N ALA A 748 -15.35 4.75 -27.09
CA ALA A 748 -14.03 4.28 -26.67
C ALA A 748 -13.16 3.97 -27.91
N GLY A 749 -11.84 4.15 -27.75
CA GLY A 749 -10.88 3.72 -28.76
C GLY A 749 -10.85 2.19 -28.91
N GLU A 750 -10.40 1.71 -30.07
CA GLU A 750 -10.39 0.29 -30.46
C GLU A 750 -9.00 -0.10 -31.00
N PRO A 751 -8.48 -1.30 -30.71
CA PRO A 751 -9.03 -2.35 -29.84
C PRO A 751 -9.24 -1.90 -28.39
N ARG A 752 -10.21 -2.50 -27.70
CA ARG A 752 -10.55 -2.17 -26.30
C ARG A 752 -9.77 -2.99 -25.27
N GLU A 753 -9.24 -4.12 -25.69
CA GLU A 753 -8.42 -5.01 -24.87
C GLU A 753 -7.56 -5.87 -25.79
N THR A 754 -6.32 -6.13 -25.35
CA THR A 754 -5.34 -6.94 -26.05
C THR A 754 -4.74 -7.94 -25.06
N ILE A 755 -4.72 -9.22 -25.42
CA ILE A 755 -4.20 -10.31 -24.60
C ILE A 755 -3.24 -11.15 -25.46
N VAL A 756 -2.19 -11.65 -24.83
CA VAL A 756 -1.26 -12.62 -25.42
C VAL A 756 -1.29 -13.89 -24.58
N ALA A 757 -1.72 -15.00 -25.18
CA ALA A 757 -1.81 -16.31 -24.52
C ALA A 757 -1.89 -17.43 -25.55
N ASP A 758 -1.45 -18.65 -25.22
CA ASP A 758 -1.63 -19.85 -26.04
C ASP A 758 -3.09 -20.34 -25.98
N LEU A 759 -3.94 -19.67 -26.75
CA LEU A 759 -5.34 -20.02 -26.89
C LEU A 759 -5.51 -21.18 -27.87
N THR A 760 -4.58 -21.46 -28.79
CA THR A 760 -4.70 -22.61 -29.68
C THR A 760 -4.34 -23.95 -29.04
N GLY A 761 -3.60 -23.93 -27.93
CA GLY A 761 -3.09 -25.10 -27.24
C GLY A 761 -1.93 -25.78 -27.99
N ASP A 762 -1.21 -25.03 -28.83
CA ASP A 762 -0.11 -25.55 -29.64
C ASP A 762 1.28 -25.25 -29.06
N GLY A 763 1.32 -24.62 -27.88
CA GLY A 763 2.52 -24.19 -27.18
C GLY A 763 3.06 -22.85 -27.65
N ARG A 764 2.33 -22.12 -28.51
CA ARG A 764 2.70 -20.78 -28.98
C ARG A 764 1.68 -19.75 -28.54
N ASN A 765 2.16 -18.58 -28.14
CA ASN A 765 1.24 -17.50 -27.80
C ASN A 765 0.53 -16.92 -29.03
N ASP A 766 -0.76 -16.65 -28.86
CA ASP A 766 -1.64 -16.01 -29.83
C ASP A 766 -1.92 -14.56 -29.44
N LEU A 767 -2.25 -13.72 -30.42
CA LEU A 767 -2.71 -12.36 -30.18
C LEU A 767 -4.24 -12.29 -30.22
N ILE A 768 -4.85 -11.92 -29.08
CA ILE A 768 -6.30 -11.92 -28.88
C ILE A 768 -6.76 -10.48 -28.65
N LEU A 769 -7.72 -10.02 -29.45
CA LEU A 769 -8.21 -8.65 -29.43
C LEU A 769 -9.72 -8.58 -29.21
N LEU A 770 -10.16 -7.72 -28.30
CA LEU A 770 -11.56 -7.33 -28.19
C LEU A 770 -11.85 -6.09 -29.02
N VAL A 771 -12.64 -6.24 -30.08
CA VAL A 771 -12.92 -5.17 -31.05
C VAL A 771 -14.40 -5.10 -31.38
N HIS A 772 -15.03 -3.94 -31.21
CA HIS A 772 -16.45 -3.70 -31.52
C HIS A 772 -17.43 -4.69 -30.86
N ASP A 773 -17.93 -5.69 -31.60
CA ASP A 773 -18.82 -6.74 -31.15
C ASP A 773 -18.19 -8.13 -31.27
N ARG A 774 -16.85 -8.23 -31.25
CA ARG A 774 -16.13 -9.45 -31.64
C ARG A 774 -14.82 -9.64 -30.89
N ILE A 775 -14.40 -10.89 -30.79
CA ILE A 775 -13.01 -11.27 -30.47
C ILE A 775 -12.32 -11.68 -31.77
N LEU A 776 -11.12 -11.15 -31.99
CA LEU A 776 -10.22 -11.57 -33.06
C LEU A 776 -9.05 -12.33 -32.44
N ILE A 777 -8.74 -13.51 -32.96
CA ILE A 777 -7.65 -14.35 -32.47
C ILE A 777 -6.70 -14.53 -33.66
N TYR A 778 -5.46 -14.11 -33.50
CA TYR A 778 -4.39 -14.30 -34.49
C TYR A 778 -3.47 -15.40 -33.96
N PRO A 779 -3.58 -16.63 -34.49
CA PRO A 779 -2.76 -17.74 -34.01
C PRO A 779 -1.26 -17.49 -34.24
N GLY A 780 -0.41 -17.86 -33.29
CA GLY A 780 1.04 -17.91 -33.50
C GLY A 780 1.43 -19.05 -34.47
N GLU A 781 2.43 -18.84 -35.34
CA GLU A 781 2.92 -19.86 -36.30
C GLU A 781 4.37 -20.27 -36.12
#